data_AF-C6AWZ1-F1
#
_entry.id   AF-C6AWZ1-F1
#
_cell.length_a   1.000
_cell.length_b   1.000
_cell.length_c   1.000
_cell.angle_alpha   90.00
_cell.angle_beta   90.00
_cell.angle_gamma   90.00
#
_symmetry.space_group_name_H-M   'P 1'
#
loop_
_entity.id
_entity.type
_entity.pdbx_description
1 polymer ?
#
loop_
_entity_poly.entity_id
_entity_poly.type
_entity_poly.pdbx_seq_one_letter_code
_entity_poly.pdbx_strand_id
1 'polypeptide(L)'
;MPTFSPSLEKALHQALTFANERHHEYATLEHLLLALIDDADAAAVMGACNVDLDALRKTLVEYVDNELSNLITGYDEDSKPTSGFQRVIQRAVIHVQSSGREEVTGANVLVAIFAERESHAAYFLQEQEMTRYDAVNYISHGIGKRPGASDVRPPRGAEDEAESSKPTARGGEEEGGPKKQQDALKAYCVNLNEKAKGGKIDPLIGRHAEVSRTIQILCRRSKNNPLYVGDPGVGKTAIAEGLAKRIVEGKVPEALADATIFSLDMGTLLAGTRYRGDFEERLKQVVKELEEYPGAVLFIDEIHTVIGAGATSGGAMDASNLLKPALSSGAIRCIGSTTYKEYRQFFEKDRALVRRFQKIDVSEPSIEDAIEIMKGLKPYFEEYHHLRYSNDAIKSAVELSARYISDRKLPDKAIDVIDETGAAQMLLPPSKRRKLITEKEIEATVATMARIPPKTVSKDDEAVLANLEQELRSVVYGQDIAIEALSTSIKLARAGLREPNKPIGAYVFSGPTGVGKTEVAKQLASSLGVELLRFDMSEYMERHTVSRLLGAPPGYVGFDQGGLLTDGVDQHPHCVVLLDEIEKAHPDIYNILLQVMDHGTLTDHNGKKIDFRNVILIMTTNAGASEMAKAAIGFGSSKRTGEDEEALTRLFTPEFRNRLDAIIPFAALPTAVIHKVVQKFIMQLEAQLSERNVTFDLHEDAIAWLAEKGYDEKMGARPLARVIQDTIKKPLANEILFGKLKKGGVVNVTVGPKEDGKPGIVLEAISETAPIKPKPEAEVVHPEGDDGDDGELKTKAARKTRAKAVPQAEPEVRDAPKKGSAVPKVPRKK
;
A
#
# COMPACT_ATOMS: atom_id res chain seq x y z
N MET A 1 -20.43 21.57 -1.82
CA MET A 1 -19.36 22.31 -1.11
C MET A 1 -19.87 22.57 0.29
N PRO A 2 -19.02 22.64 1.33
CA PRO A 2 -19.49 22.99 2.66
C PRO A 2 -20.02 24.43 2.66
N THR A 3 -21.00 24.71 3.51
CA THR A 3 -21.62 26.04 3.66
C THR A 3 -20.81 26.89 4.63
N PHE A 4 -20.81 28.22 4.47
CA PHE A 4 -20.27 29.11 5.49
C PHE A 4 -21.27 29.28 6.64
N SER A 5 -20.78 29.48 7.87
CA SER A 5 -21.68 29.84 8.97
C SER A 5 -22.25 31.25 8.77
N PRO A 6 -23.48 31.55 9.23
CA PRO A 6 -24.06 32.88 9.09
C PRO A 6 -23.23 33.99 9.76
N SER A 7 -22.45 33.66 10.79
CA SER A 7 -21.52 34.59 11.44
C SER A 7 -20.29 34.88 10.56
N LEU A 8 -19.74 33.86 9.89
CA LEU A 8 -18.63 34.02 8.96
C LEU A 8 -19.06 34.78 7.70
N GLU A 9 -20.22 34.48 7.11
CA GLU A 9 -20.72 35.25 5.95
C GLU A 9 -20.81 36.74 6.26
N LYS A 10 -21.32 37.08 7.45
CA LYS A 10 -21.35 38.46 7.95
C LYS A 10 -19.95 39.05 8.12
N ALA A 11 -18.99 38.31 8.68
CA ALA A 11 -17.61 38.76 8.84
C ALA A 11 -16.89 38.97 7.50
N LEU A 12 -17.14 38.11 6.49
CA LEU A 12 -16.59 38.27 5.14
C LEU A 12 -17.12 39.52 4.45
N HIS A 13 -18.41 39.81 4.57
CA HIS A 13 -18.98 41.07 4.08
C HIS A 13 -18.43 42.28 4.86
N GLN A 14 -18.31 42.19 6.19
CA GLN A 14 -17.80 43.27 7.00
C GLN A 14 -16.33 43.63 6.68
N ALA A 15 -15.50 42.64 6.33
CA ALA A 15 -14.13 42.87 5.88
C ALA A 15 -14.06 43.68 4.57
N LEU A 16 -15.00 43.47 3.64
CA LEU A 16 -15.15 44.28 2.42
C LEU A 16 -15.67 45.68 2.74
N THR A 17 -16.65 45.80 3.66
CA THR A 17 -17.13 47.10 4.15
C THR A 17 -16.00 47.93 4.73
N PHE A 18 -15.13 47.36 5.57
CA PHE A 18 -14.00 48.08 6.17
C PHE A 18 -12.99 48.61 5.14
N ALA A 19 -12.81 47.92 4.02
CA ALA A 19 -11.96 48.36 2.90
C ALA A 19 -12.67 49.46 2.08
N ASN A 20 -13.97 49.27 1.77
CA ASN A 20 -14.79 50.25 1.06
C ASN A 20 -14.89 51.60 1.82
N GLU A 21 -15.13 51.57 3.14
CA GLU A 21 -15.19 52.77 4.01
C GLU A 21 -13.91 53.61 3.99
N ARG A 22 -12.78 53.01 3.56
CA ARG A 22 -11.46 53.64 3.49
C ARG A 22 -11.00 53.86 2.04
N HIS A 23 -11.86 53.57 1.06
CA HIS A 23 -11.56 53.62 -0.37
C HIS A 23 -10.33 52.78 -0.79
N HIS A 24 -10.05 51.69 -0.06
CA HIS A 24 -8.97 50.76 -0.40
C HIS A 24 -9.35 49.90 -1.61
N GLU A 25 -8.50 49.84 -2.63
CA GLU A 25 -8.73 49.03 -3.86
C GLU A 25 -8.92 47.52 -3.54
N TYR A 26 -8.28 47.04 -2.48
CA TYR A 26 -8.27 45.62 -2.12
C TYR A 26 -8.56 45.36 -0.64
N ALA A 27 -9.42 44.36 -0.38
CA ALA A 27 -9.60 43.80 0.95
C ALA A 27 -8.48 42.78 1.27
N THR A 28 -7.65 43.13 2.24
CA THR A 28 -6.48 42.36 2.69
C THR A 28 -6.83 41.43 3.86
N LEU A 29 -5.87 40.61 4.30
CA LEU A 29 -6.06 39.70 5.44
C LEU A 29 -6.21 40.42 6.78
N GLU A 30 -5.73 41.66 6.86
CA GLU A 30 -5.82 42.53 8.04
C GLU A 30 -7.25 43.06 8.21
N HIS A 31 -7.92 43.40 7.10
CA HIS A 31 -9.36 43.68 7.08
C HIS A 31 -10.20 42.45 7.47
N LEU A 32 -9.78 41.25 7.01
CA LEU A 32 -10.42 39.99 7.37
C LEU A 32 -10.27 39.69 8.87
N LEU A 33 -9.06 39.85 9.42
CA LEU A 33 -8.82 39.62 10.84
C LEU A 33 -9.58 40.63 11.71
N LEU A 34 -9.63 41.90 11.30
CA LEU A 34 -10.40 42.94 11.99
C LEU A 34 -11.89 42.57 12.08
N ALA A 35 -12.47 42.01 11.01
CA ALA A 35 -13.85 41.52 11.03
C ALA A 35 -14.03 40.21 11.84
N LEU A 36 -13.02 39.34 11.89
CA LEU A 36 -13.04 38.11 12.69
C LEU A 36 -12.95 38.36 14.20
N ILE A 37 -12.54 39.56 14.66
CA ILE A 37 -12.65 39.94 16.08
C ILE A 37 -14.13 40.02 16.52
N ASP A 38 -15.05 40.30 15.60
CA ASP A 38 -16.50 40.39 15.85
C ASP A 38 -17.26 39.08 15.50
N ASP A 39 -16.57 38.06 14.98
CA ASP A 39 -17.14 36.72 14.78
C ASP A 39 -17.08 35.90 16.07
N ALA A 40 -18.21 35.31 16.46
CA ALA A 40 -18.34 34.64 17.76
C ALA A 40 -17.40 33.42 17.92
N ASP A 41 -17.18 32.65 16.85
CA ASP A 41 -16.31 31.47 16.90
C ASP A 41 -14.83 31.87 16.90
N ALA A 42 -14.42 32.82 16.06
CA ALA A 42 -13.04 33.31 16.01
C ALA A 42 -12.65 34.09 17.29
N ALA A 43 -13.54 34.94 17.81
CA ALA A 43 -13.32 35.66 19.07
C ALA A 43 -13.18 34.70 20.27
N ALA A 44 -13.99 33.63 20.32
CA ALA A 44 -13.86 32.59 21.35
C ALA A 44 -12.50 31.89 21.29
N VAL A 45 -12.01 31.54 20.09
CA VAL A 45 -10.68 30.93 19.91
C VAL A 45 -9.57 31.89 20.33
N MET A 46 -9.60 33.15 19.87
CA MET A 46 -8.61 34.17 20.21
C MET A 46 -8.56 34.42 21.74
N GLY A 47 -9.71 34.62 22.38
CA GLY A 47 -9.81 34.80 23.82
C GLY A 47 -9.34 33.57 24.62
N ALA A 48 -9.66 32.36 24.15
CA ALA A 48 -9.15 31.12 24.74
C ALA A 48 -7.63 30.98 24.59
N CYS A 49 -7.05 31.50 23.51
CA CYS A 49 -5.60 31.57 23.27
C CYS A 49 -4.90 32.76 23.98
N ASN A 50 -5.61 33.49 24.85
CA ASN A 50 -5.11 34.65 25.61
C ASN A 50 -4.76 35.90 24.77
N VAL A 51 -5.37 36.04 23.58
CA VAL A 51 -5.31 37.27 22.79
C VAL A 51 -6.18 38.35 23.45
N ASP A 52 -5.63 39.55 23.60
CA ASP A 52 -6.35 40.78 23.94
C ASP A 52 -6.97 41.36 22.65
N LEU A 53 -8.29 41.17 22.52
CA LEU A 53 -9.06 41.59 21.36
C LEU A 53 -9.14 43.11 21.20
N ASP A 54 -9.12 43.87 22.30
CA ASP A 54 -9.21 45.33 22.25
C ASP A 54 -7.86 45.92 21.81
N ALA A 55 -6.75 45.37 22.34
CA ALA A 55 -5.41 45.69 21.87
C ALA A 55 -5.21 45.31 20.39
N LEU A 56 -5.61 44.09 20.00
CA LEU A 56 -5.49 43.61 18.62
C LEU A 56 -6.31 44.47 17.65
N ARG A 57 -7.55 44.82 18.02
CA ARG A 57 -8.39 45.73 17.22
C ARG A 57 -7.72 47.08 17.03
N LYS A 58 -7.14 47.65 18.09
CA LYS A 58 -6.45 48.94 17.98
C LYS A 58 -5.26 48.87 17.01
N THR A 59 -4.40 47.87 17.14
CA THR A 59 -3.24 47.68 16.24
C THR A 59 -3.68 47.48 14.78
N LEU A 60 -4.73 46.69 14.54
CA LEU A 60 -5.27 46.47 13.19
C LEU A 60 -5.89 47.73 12.59
N VAL A 61 -6.65 48.50 13.36
CA VAL A 61 -7.21 49.78 12.89
C VAL A 61 -6.08 50.77 12.59
N GLU A 62 -5.07 50.88 13.46
CA GLU A 62 -3.92 51.76 13.24
C GLU A 62 -3.11 51.37 11.99
N TYR A 63 -2.91 50.07 11.75
CA TYR A 63 -2.26 49.56 10.54
C TYR A 63 -3.11 49.82 9.28
N VAL A 64 -4.40 49.50 9.32
CA VAL A 64 -5.32 49.67 8.18
C VAL A 64 -5.53 51.15 7.84
N ASP A 65 -5.61 52.04 8.83
CA ASP A 65 -5.82 53.48 8.61
C ASP A 65 -4.55 54.21 8.10
N ASN A 66 -3.34 53.77 8.51
CA ASN A 66 -2.09 54.50 8.21
C ASN A 66 -1.20 53.80 7.17
N GLU A 67 -0.92 52.50 7.32
CA GLU A 67 0.04 51.76 6.48
C GLU A 67 -0.56 51.31 5.15
N LEU A 68 -1.88 51.09 5.09
CA LEU A 68 -2.59 50.77 3.85
C LEU A 68 -3.03 52.00 3.04
N SER A 69 -2.63 53.21 3.44
CA SER A 69 -2.91 54.47 2.74
C SER A 69 -2.50 54.47 1.25
N ASN A 70 -1.50 53.66 0.87
CA ASN A 70 -1.08 53.46 -0.52
C ASN A 70 -2.10 52.68 -1.39
N LEU A 71 -3.11 52.05 -0.79
CA LEU A 71 -4.20 51.36 -1.48
C LEU A 71 -5.43 52.25 -1.73
N ILE A 72 -5.42 53.50 -1.25
CA ILE A 72 -6.54 54.44 -1.42
C ILE A 72 -6.63 54.85 -2.90
N THR A 73 -7.78 54.56 -3.52
CA THR A 73 -8.05 54.94 -4.91
C THR A 73 -9.05 56.08 -5.01
N GLY A 74 -8.86 56.98 -5.98
CA GLY A 74 -9.70 58.17 -6.17
C GLY A 74 -11.00 57.92 -6.96
N TYR A 75 -11.48 56.68 -7.04
CA TYR A 75 -12.66 56.27 -7.78
C TYR A 75 -13.55 55.39 -6.89
N ASP A 76 -14.87 55.58 -6.93
CA ASP A 76 -15.84 54.71 -6.25
C ASP A 76 -16.00 53.36 -6.98
N GLU A 77 -14.98 52.50 -6.90
CA GLU A 77 -15.12 51.06 -7.20
C GLU A 77 -15.19 50.25 -5.89
N ASP A 78 -16.00 49.19 -5.89
CA ASP A 78 -16.03 48.22 -4.79
C ASP A 78 -14.67 47.51 -4.64
N SER A 79 -14.18 47.45 -3.40
CA SER A 79 -12.92 46.77 -3.06
C SER A 79 -12.98 45.28 -3.39
N LYS A 80 -11.87 44.74 -3.88
CA LYS A 80 -11.79 43.33 -4.33
C LYS A 80 -10.94 42.50 -3.35
N PRO A 81 -11.35 41.27 -2.97
CA PRO A 81 -10.52 40.40 -2.16
C PRO A 81 -9.14 40.16 -2.79
N THR A 82 -8.07 40.35 -2.01
CA THR A 82 -6.71 39.96 -2.45
C THR A 82 -6.59 38.45 -2.69
N SER A 83 -5.60 38.04 -3.49
CA SER A 83 -5.26 36.62 -3.68
C SER A 83 -4.91 35.91 -2.37
N GLY A 84 -4.38 36.62 -1.36
CA GLY A 84 -4.14 36.09 -0.02
C GLY A 84 -5.45 35.79 0.73
N PHE A 85 -6.39 36.75 0.72
CA PHE A 85 -7.75 36.59 1.26
C PHE A 85 -8.47 35.37 0.66
N GLN A 86 -8.45 35.24 -0.68
CA GLN A 86 -9.07 34.11 -1.37
C GLN A 86 -8.41 32.76 -1.00
N ARG A 87 -7.08 32.69 -0.93
CA ARG A 87 -6.35 31.47 -0.52
C ARG A 87 -6.70 31.03 0.90
N VAL A 88 -6.85 31.97 1.84
CA VAL A 88 -7.20 31.67 3.24
C VAL A 88 -8.59 31.03 3.33
N ILE A 89 -9.59 31.60 2.66
CA ILE A 89 -10.95 31.02 2.60
C ILE A 89 -10.94 29.65 1.94
N GLN A 90 -10.27 29.50 0.79
CA GLN A 90 -10.19 28.23 0.08
C GLN A 90 -9.52 27.13 0.94
N ARG A 91 -8.48 27.48 1.71
CA ARG A 91 -7.84 26.54 2.65
C ARG A 91 -8.75 26.16 3.81
N ALA A 92 -9.54 27.09 4.35
CA ALA A 92 -10.52 26.78 5.39
C ALA A 92 -11.61 25.81 4.87
N VAL A 93 -12.11 26.04 3.65
CA VAL A 93 -13.05 25.13 2.96
C VAL A 93 -12.45 23.73 2.77
N ILE A 94 -11.24 23.62 2.23
CA ILE A 94 -10.57 22.33 2.02
C ILE A 94 -10.32 21.60 3.34
N HIS A 95 -9.91 22.31 4.40
CA HIS A 95 -9.71 21.74 5.72
C HIS A 95 -11.02 21.13 6.28
N VAL A 96 -12.12 21.85 6.17
CA VAL A 96 -13.44 21.41 6.64
C VAL A 96 -13.95 20.19 5.85
N GLN A 97 -13.74 20.19 4.52
CA GLN A 97 -14.02 19.00 3.70
C GLN A 97 -13.18 17.78 4.12
N SER A 98 -11.89 17.98 4.41
CA SER A 98 -10.99 16.89 4.81
C SER A 98 -11.29 16.31 6.19
N SER A 99 -11.96 17.08 7.07
CA SER A 99 -12.40 16.63 8.40
C SER A 99 -13.85 16.13 8.44
N GLY A 100 -14.51 15.99 7.29
CA GLY A 100 -15.87 15.46 7.19
C GLY A 100 -16.96 16.37 7.77
N ARG A 101 -16.68 17.66 7.98
CA ARG A 101 -17.65 18.64 8.47
C ARG A 101 -18.31 19.38 7.30
N GLU A 102 -19.58 19.73 7.44
CA GLU A 102 -20.36 20.38 6.37
C GLU A 102 -20.37 21.91 6.45
N GLU A 103 -19.95 22.50 7.58
CA GLU A 103 -19.99 23.95 7.84
C GLU A 103 -18.60 24.53 8.14
N VAL A 104 -18.30 25.67 7.52
CA VAL A 104 -17.07 26.46 7.71
C VAL A 104 -17.38 27.65 8.62
N THR A 105 -16.86 27.63 9.85
CA THR A 105 -16.95 28.75 10.81
C THR A 105 -15.71 29.64 10.79
N GLY A 106 -15.80 30.85 11.36
CA GLY A 106 -14.70 31.83 11.40
C GLY A 106 -13.44 31.34 12.11
N ALA A 107 -13.58 30.42 13.07
CA ALA A 107 -12.44 29.71 13.69
C ALA A 107 -11.55 28.98 12.67
N ASN A 108 -12.14 28.37 11.62
CA ASN A 108 -11.37 27.69 10.56
C ASN A 108 -10.61 28.70 9.68
N VAL A 109 -11.21 29.87 9.45
CA VAL A 109 -10.58 30.97 8.69
C VAL A 109 -9.41 31.56 9.48
N LEU A 110 -9.57 31.76 10.79
CA LEU A 110 -8.51 32.19 11.70
C LEU A 110 -7.30 31.22 11.68
N VAL A 111 -7.54 29.89 11.71
CA VAL A 111 -6.46 28.89 11.54
C VAL A 111 -5.79 29.00 10.18
N ALA A 112 -6.55 29.29 9.12
CA ALA A 112 -6.03 29.40 7.77
C ALA A 112 -5.18 30.67 7.53
N ILE A 113 -5.41 31.76 8.28
CA ILE A 113 -4.56 32.98 8.24
C ILE A 113 -3.09 32.63 8.55
N PHE A 114 -2.82 31.79 9.55
CA PHE A 114 -1.46 31.36 9.89
C PHE A 114 -0.74 30.54 8.78
N ALA A 115 -1.42 30.17 7.70
CA ALA A 115 -0.77 29.56 6.53
C ALA A 115 -0.17 30.60 5.56
N GLU A 116 -0.56 31.87 5.65
CA GLU A 116 0.03 33.00 4.91
C GLU A 116 1.06 33.70 5.80
N ARG A 117 2.27 33.15 5.85
CA ARG A 117 3.36 33.61 6.75
C ARG A 117 3.87 35.03 6.47
N GLU A 118 3.53 35.60 5.32
CA GLU A 118 3.96 36.93 4.86
C GLU A 118 2.87 38.01 5.08
N SER A 119 1.80 37.70 5.83
CA SER A 119 0.72 38.64 6.16
C SER A 119 0.90 39.27 7.54
N HIS A 120 0.60 40.57 7.64
CA HIS A 120 0.61 41.29 8.90
C HIS A 120 -0.49 40.80 9.86
N ALA A 121 -1.61 40.30 9.36
CA ALA A 121 -2.63 39.64 10.17
C ALA A 121 -2.06 38.42 10.93
N ALA A 122 -1.21 37.60 10.29
CA ALA A 122 -0.55 36.49 10.97
C ALA A 122 0.54 36.97 11.95
N TYR A 123 1.21 38.09 11.65
CA TYR A 123 2.21 38.71 12.52
C TYR A 123 1.60 39.27 13.82
N PHE A 124 0.52 40.05 13.75
CA PHE A 124 -0.13 40.63 14.94
C PHE A 124 -0.70 39.57 15.90
N LEU A 125 -1.14 38.42 15.37
CA LEU A 125 -1.52 37.27 16.21
C LEU A 125 -0.30 36.63 16.90
N GLN A 126 0.84 36.53 16.21
CA GLN A 126 2.08 36.01 16.79
C GLN A 126 2.70 36.96 17.82
N GLU A 127 2.56 38.27 17.65
CA GLU A 127 2.99 39.29 18.62
C GLU A 127 2.27 39.12 19.97
N GLN A 128 1.00 38.68 19.96
CA GLN A 128 0.24 38.30 21.16
C GLN A 128 0.40 36.81 21.56
N GLU A 129 1.52 36.19 21.19
CA GLU A 129 1.87 34.79 21.48
C GLU A 129 0.84 33.73 21.00
N MET A 130 -0.06 34.08 20.07
CA MET A 130 -1.00 33.12 19.49
C MET A 130 -0.31 32.34 18.37
N THR A 131 -0.23 31.01 18.53
CA THR A 131 0.27 30.13 17.47
C THR A 131 -0.87 29.42 16.75
N ARG A 132 -0.62 28.98 15.51
CA ARG A 132 -1.55 28.10 14.77
C ARG A 132 -1.90 26.83 15.55
N TYR A 133 -0.95 26.29 16.33
CA TYR A 133 -1.17 25.10 17.13
C TYR A 133 -2.21 25.35 18.24
N ASP A 134 -2.13 26.50 18.91
CA ASP A 134 -3.10 26.87 19.95
C ASP A 134 -4.53 26.94 19.40
N ALA A 135 -4.69 27.59 18.23
CA ALA A 135 -5.97 27.72 17.55
C ALA A 135 -6.57 26.35 17.14
N VAL A 136 -5.75 25.47 16.54
CA VAL A 136 -6.17 24.11 16.14
C VAL A 136 -6.49 23.24 17.36
N ASN A 137 -5.76 23.39 18.46
CA ASN A 137 -5.99 22.62 19.67
C ASN A 137 -7.31 23.02 20.35
N TYR A 138 -7.65 24.31 20.37
CA TYR A 138 -8.95 24.77 20.86
C TYR A 138 -10.11 24.28 19.98
N ILE A 139 -9.99 24.34 18.65
CA ILE A 139 -11.05 23.87 17.72
C ILE A 139 -11.27 22.36 17.80
N SER A 140 -10.21 21.60 18.05
CA SER A 140 -10.27 20.13 18.16
C SER A 140 -10.73 19.63 19.52
N HIS A 141 -10.37 20.32 20.63
CA HIS A 141 -10.54 19.79 21.99
C HIS A 141 -11.16 20.76 23.01
N GLY A 142 -11.45 22.01 22.65
CA GLY A 142 -12.01 23.04 23.55
C GLY A 142 -11.05 23.58 24.62
N ILE A 143 -9.75 23.25 24.55
CA ILE A 143 -8.77 23.56 25.61
C ILE A 143 -8.13 24.93 25.39
N GLY A 144 -8.51 25.93 26.19
CA GLY A 144 -7.85 27.25 26.22
C GLY A 144 -6.51 27.27 26.98
N LYS A 145 -5.71 28.32 26.76
CA LYS A 145 -4.47 28.62 27.53
C LYS A 145 -4.75 29.05 28.97
N ARG A 146 -5.91 29.68 29.24
CA ARG A 146 -6.29 30.13 30.60
C ARG A 146 -6.90 28.98 31.41
N PRO A 147 -6.48 28.77 32.68
CA PRO A 147 -7.17 27.85 33.60
C PRO A 147 -8.64 28.27 33.76
N GLY A 148 -9.58 27.40 33.37
CA GLY A 148 -11.02 27.67 33.42
C GLY A 148 -11.64 28.22 32.14
N ALA A 149 -10.87 28.49 31.07
CA ALA A 149 -11.40 28.83 29.74
C ALA A 149 -11.56 27.60 28.81
N SER A 150 -11.59 26.40 29.39
CA SER A 150 -11.80 25.14 28.68
C SER A 150 -13.28 24.82 28.56
N ASP A 151 -13.81 24.86 27.35
CA ASP A 151 -15.23 24.65 27.09
C ASP A 151 -15.47 23.14 26.84
N VAL A 152 -16.18 22.48 27.75
CA VAL A 152 -16.43 21.02 27.68
C VAL A 152 -17.54 20.74 26.67
N ARG A 153 -17.19 20.74 25.38
CA ARG A 153 -18.07 20.24 24.32
C ARG A 153 -18.02 18.71 24.31
N PRO A 154 -19.14 18.00 24.51
CA PRO A 154 -19.16 16.55 24.33
C PRO A 154 -18.88 16.19 22.86
N PRO A 155 -18.22 15.05 22.58
CA PRO A 155 -17.95 14.63 21.21
C PRO A 155 -19.26 14.32 20.49
N ARG A 156 -19.65 15.20 19.55
CA ARG A 156 -20.90 15.07 18.79
C ARG A 156 -20.76 13.99 17.71
N GLY A 157 -21.16 12.77 18.06
CA GLY A 157 -21.11 11.60 17.17
C GLY A 157 -21.90 10.38 17.65
N ALA A 158 -22.79 10.52 18.63
CA ALA A 158 -23.59 9.43 19.19
C ALA A 158 -24.90 9.92 19.84
N GLU A 159 -25.64 10.80 19.17
CA GLU A 159 -26.98 11.25 19.60
C GLU A 159 -27.96 11.32 18.41
N ASP A 160 -28.30 10.15 17.87
CA ASP A 160 -29.52 9.91 17.08
C ASP A 160 -30.22 8.66 17.67
N GLU A 161 -30.78 8.78 18.88
CA GLU A 161 -31.84 7.93 19.46
C GLU A 161 -32.14 8.30 20.95
N ALA A 162 -32.56 9.54 21.25
CA ALA A 162 -33.06 9.89 22.60
C ALA A 162 -33.94 11.17 22.73
N GLU A 163 -34.65 11.64 21.69
CA GLU A 163 -35.64 12.72 21.90
C GLU A 163 -36.95 12.20 22.51
N SER A 164 -37.04 12.17 23.85
CA SER A 164 -38.29 12.45 24.59
C SER A 164 -38.14 12.43 26.13
N SER A 165 -37.68 13.54 26.72
CA SER A 165 -38.21 14.05 28.02
C SER A 165 -37.47 15.30 28.50
N LYS A 166 -38.02 16.48 28.22
CA LYS A 166 -37.74 17.66 29.06
C LYS A 166 -38.64 17.62 30.30
N PRO A 167 -38.08 17.87 31.49
CA PRO A 167 -38.77 18.65 32.49
C PRO A 167 -38.10 20.02 32.65
N THR A 168 -38.89 21.07 32.48
CA THR A 168 -38.53 22.43 32.87
C THR A 168 -38.48 22.56 34.40
N ALA A 169 -37.41 23.16 34.94
CA ALA A 169 -37.42 23.72 36.30
C ALA A 169 -36.74 25.10 36.31
N ARG A 170 -37.36 26.05 37.01
CA ARG A 170 -36.80 27.39 37.27
C ARG A 170 -35.77 27.32 38.40
N GLY A 171 -34.95 28.36 38.52
CA GLY A 171 -33.83 28.40 39.46
C GLY A 171 -34.23 28.39 40.94
N GLY A 172 -33.23 28.05 41.76
CA GLY A 172 -33.30 28.01 43.23
C GLY A 172 -31.95 27.61 43.81
N GLU A 173 -31.20 28.62 44.24
CA GLU A 173 -30.22 28.67 45.34
C GLU A 173 -29.03 27.67 45.41
N GLU A 174 -27.97 28.15 46.08
CA GLU A 174 -26.69 27.47 46.27
C GLU A 174 -26.77 26.45 47.41
N GLU A 175 -26.24 25.23 47.21
CA GLU A 175 -25.64 24.46 48.30
C GLU A 175 -24.27 23.92 47.88
N GLY A 176 -23.23 24.29 48.65
CA GLY A 176 -21.86 23.89 48.41
C GLY A 176 -21.58 22.45 48.85
N GLY A 177 -21.74 21.49 47.93
CA GLY A 177 -21.20 20.14 48.08
C GLY A 177 -19.79 20.03 47.47
N PRO A 178 -18.85 19.26 48.06
CA PRO A 178 -17.54 19.06 47.46
C PRO A 178 -17.67 18.31 46.13
N LYS A 179 -16.98 18.80 45.08
CA LYS A 179 -16.87 18.10 43.80
C LYS A 179 -16.36 16.67 44.06
N LYS A 180 -17.18 15.66 43.77
CA LYS A 180 -16.73 14.26 43.79
C LYS A 180 -15.52 14.14 42.86
N GLN A 181 -14.37 13.74 43.41
CA GLN A 181 -13.25 13.29 42.57
C GLN A 181 -13.76 12.17 41.67
N GLN A 182 -13.39 12.23 40.39
CA GLN A 182 -13.63 11.12 39.49
C GLN A 182 -12.74 9.96 39.92
N ASP A 183 -13.40 8.82 40.15
CA ASP A 183 -12.85 7.51 40.50
C ASP A 183 -11.82 7.12 39.43
N ALA A 184 -10.51 7.15 39.74
CA ALA A 184 -9.45 7.03 38.73
C ALA A 184 -9.47 5.66 38.05
N LEU A 185 -9.88 4.62 38.77
CA LEU A 185 -10.16 3.28 38.22
C LEU A 185 -11.24 3.29 37.13
N LYS A 186 -12.23 4.19 37.18
CA LYS A 186 -13.24 4.33 36.11
C LYS A 186 -12.78 5.21 34.96
N ALA A 187 -11.83 6.11 35.21
CA ALA A 187 -11.26 7.00 34.18
C ALA A 187 -10.17 6.32 33.34
N TYR A 188 -9.36 5.45 33.95
CA TYR A 188 -8.14 4.90 33.35
C TYR A 188 -8.08 3.36 33.26
N CYS A 189 -9.09 2.65 33.75
CA CYS A 189 -9.15 1.20 33.69
C CYS A 189 -10.50 0.68 33.20
N VAL A 190 -10.47 -0.49 32.56
CA VAL A 190 -11.66 -1.26 32.15
C VAL A 190 -11.84 -2.45 33.09
N ASN A 191 -12.99 -2.53 33.75
CA ASN A 191 -13.34 -3.67 34.61
C ASN A 191 -13.71 -4.90 33.76
N LEU A 192 -12.80 -5.87 33.67
CA LEU A 192 -13.01 -7.08 32.87
C LEU A 192 -14.09 -8.01 33.46
N ASN A 193 -14.31 -7.97 34.77
CA ASN A 193 -15.39 -8.74 35.41
C ASN A 193 -16.77 -8.16 35.04
N GLU A 194 -16.90 -6.84 34.90
CA GLU A 194 -18.13 -6.21 34.39
C GLU A 194 -18.33 -6.48 32.90
N LYS A 195 -17.26 -6.41 32.09
CA LYS A 195 -17.28 -6.80 30.67
C LYS A 195 -17.73 -8.26 30.50
N ALA A 196 -17.28 -9.17 31.37
CA ALA A 196 -17.72 -10.57 31.42
C ALA A 196 -19.21 -10.70 31.78
N LYS A 197 -19.68 -10.01 32.83
CA LYS A 197 -21.10 -10.01 33.25
C LYS A 197 -22.03 -9.49 32.14
N GLY A 198 -21.58 -8.50 31.37
CA GLY A 198 -22.30 -7.97 30.21
C GLY A 198 -22.30 -8.87 28.97
N GLY A 199 -21.70 -10.07 29.03
CA GLY A 199 -21.62 -11.00 27.89
C GLY A 199 -20.63 -10.59 26.79
N LYS A 200 -19.87 -9.50 26.99
CA LYS A 200 -18.96 -8.90 26.00
C LYS A 200 -17.55 -9.52 26.00
N ILE A 201 -17.42 -10.76 26.48
CA ILE A 201 -16.15 -11.51 26.47
C ILE A 201 -16.37 -12.87 25.82
N ASP A 202 -15.60 -13.11 24.77
CA ASP A 202 -15.62 -14.31 23.95
C ASP A 202 -15.33 -15.60 24.75
N PRO A 203 -15.75 -16.77 24.25
CA PRO A 203 -15.39 -18.04 24.86
C PRO A 203 -13.90 -18.35 24.69
N LEU A 204 -13.16 -18.39 25.80
CA LEU A 204 -11.76 -18.83 25.80
C LEU A 204 -11.65 -20.35 25.61
N ILE A 205 -11.19 -20.77 24.44
CA ILE A 205 -11.04 -22.18 24.03
C ILE A 205 -9.56 -22.57 24.03
N GLY A 206 -9.25 -23.84 24.32
CA GLY A 206 -7.90 -24.42 24.30
C GLY A 206 -6.97 -24.00 25.46
N ARG A 207 -7.08 -22.77 25.97
CA ARG A 207 -6.15 -22.15 26.95
C ARG A 207 -6.35 -22.56 28.42
N HIS A 208 -6.75 -23.80 28.68
CA HIS A 208 -7.08 -24.24 30.04
C HIS A 208 -5.85 -24.33 30.95
N ALA A 209 -4.68 -24.68 30.41
CA ALA A 209 -3.44 -24.82 31.18
C ALA A 209 -2.90 -23.46 31.64
N GLU A 210 -2.89 -22.47 30.76
CA GLU A 210 -2.43 -21.10 31.00
C GLU A 210 -3.29 -20.40 32.04
N VAL A 211 -4.63 -20.48 31.95
CA VAL A 211 -5.52 -19.91 32.97
C VAL A 211 -5.35 -20.62 34.32
N SER A 212 -5.24 -21.94 34.33
CA SER A 212 -5.03 -22.70 35.59
C SER A 212 -3.68 -22.37 36.24
N ARG A 213 -2.64 -22.16 35.42
CA ARG A 213 -1.32 -21.69 35.87
C ARG A 213 -1.37 -20.25 36.39
N THR A 214 -2.17 -19.39 35.77
CA THR A 214 -2.41 -18.00 36.20
C THR A 214 -3.07 -17.98 37.58
N ILE A 215 -4.14 -18.75 37.77
CA ILE A 215 -4.81 -18.96 39.07
C ILE A 215 -3.81 -19.46 40.12
N GLN A 216 -3.04 -20.51 39.78
CA GLN A 216 -2.02 -21.05 40.68
C GLN A 216 -1.00 -20.00 41.13
N ILE A 217 -0.61 -19.08 40.24
CA ILE A 217 0.35 -18.02 40.52
C ILE A 217 -0.29 -16.92 41.39
N LEU A 218 -1.48 -16.43 41.04
CA LEU A 218 -2.19 -15.40 41.80
C LEU A 218 -2.48 -15.82 43.25
N CYS A 219 -2.72 -17.12 43.50
CA CYS A 219 -2.91 -17.68 44.84
C CYS A 219 -1.62 -17.82 45.66
N ARG A 220 -0.43 -17.48 45.14
CA ARG A 220 0.83 -17.58 45.90
C ARG A 220 0.96 -16.44 46.91
N ARG A 221 1.64 -16.70 48.04
CA ARG A 221 2.08 -15.66 48.98
C ARG A 221 3.20 -14.77 48.43
N SER A 222 4.02 -15.29 47.51
CA SER A 222 5.12 -14.56 46.89
C SER A 222 5.38 -15.05 45.47
N LYS A 223 5.88 -14.14 44.61
CA LYS A 223 5.91 -14.30 43.15
C LYS A 223 4.52 -14.61 42.58
N ASN A 224 3.56 -13.79 42.97
CA ASN A 224 2.13 -13.92 42.69
C ASN A 224 1.65 -13.11 41.47
N ASN A 225 2.58 -12.51 40.73
CA ASN A 225 2.28 -11.75 39.53
C ASN A 225 2.60 -12.60 38.29
N PRO A 226 1.60 -13.13 37.55
CA PRO A 226 1.85 -13.86 36.32
C PRO A 226 2.27 -12.90 35.19
N LEU A 227 3.16 -13.36 34.31
CA LEU A 227 3.60 -12.64 33.12
C LEU A 227 3.45 -13.54 31.90
N TYR A 228 2.49 -13.23 31.03
CA TYR A 228 2.32 -13.89 29.74
C TYR A 228 3.43 -13.45 28.78
N VAL A 229 4.22 -14.41 28.32
CA VAL A 229 5.28 -14.18 27.34
C VAL A 229 4.98 -15.05 26.11
N GLY A 230 4.71 -14.42 24.99
CA GLY A 230 4.33 -15.07 23.74
C GLY A 230 4.29 -14.07 22.58
N ASP A 231 4.31 -14.56 21.35
CA ASP A 231 4.28 -13.70 20.16
C ASP A 231 3.01 -12.81 20.11
N PRO A 232 2.98 -11.73 19.30
CA PRO A 232 1.74 -11.02 18.99
C PRO A 232 0.68 -11.97 18.40
N GLY A 233 -0.61 -11.65 18.57
CA GLY A 233 -1.71 -12.42 17.99
C GLY A 233 -2.06 -13.76 18.65
N VAL A 234 -1.22 -14.35 19.51
CA VAL A 234 -1.50 -15.68 20.13
C VAL A 234 -2.64 -15.71 21.16
N GLY A 235 -3.27 -14.57 21.46
CA GLY A 235 -4.40 -14.45 22.40
C GLY A 235 -4.03 -14.18 23.86
N LYS A 236 -2.93 -13.46 24.15
CA LYS A 236 -2.50 -13.13 25.54
C LYS A 236 -3.60 -12.40 26.34
N THR A 237 -4.22 -11.39 25.74
CA THR A 237 -5.32 -10.59 26.30
C THR A 237 -6.55 -11.47 26.60
N ALA A 238 -6.90 -12.37 25.68
CA ALA A 238 -8.02 -13.30 25.83
C ALA A 238 -7.85 -14.26 27.03
N ILE A 239 -6.60 -14.57 27.45
CA ILE A 239 -6.35 -15.37 28.66
C ILE A 239 -6.72 -14.58 29.93
N ALA A 240 -6.46 -13.28 29.98
CA ALA A 240 -6.88 -12.42 31.09
C ALA A 240 -8.41 -12.23 31.13
N GLU A 241 -9.04 -12.02 29.98
CA GLU A 241 -10.49 -11.91 29.86
C GLU A 241 -11.21 -13.23 30.22
N GLY A 242 -10.68 -14.36 29.77
CA GLY A 242 -11.20 -15.68 30.14
C GLY A 242 -11.01 -16.02 31.63
N LEU A 243 -9.99 -15.45 32.30
CA LEU A 243 -9.89 -15.51 33.75
C LEU A 243 -11.00 -14.69 34.43
N ALA A 244 -11.24 -13.45 33.98
CA ALA A 244 -12.33 -12.61 34.52
C ALA A 244 -13.69 -13.32 34.37
N LYS A 245 -13.94 -13.95 33.22
CA LYS A 245 -15.13 -14.78 32.97
C LYS A 245 -15.23 -15.97 33.94
N ARG A 246 -14.13 -16.69 34.21
CA ARG A 246 -14.13 -17.78 35.22
C ARG A 246 -14.40 -17.29 36.65
N ILE A 247 -13.94 -16.10 37.02
CA ILE A 247 -14.24 -15.52 38.34
C ILE A 247 -15.75 -15.26 38.44
N VAL A 248 -16.34 -14.61 37.44
CA VAL A 248 -17.80 -14.34 37.38
C VAL A 248 -18.64 -15.63 37.35
N GLU A 249 -18.15 -16.68 36.70
CA GLU A 249 -18.80 -18.00 36.67
C GLU A 249 -18.55 -18.85 37.94
N GLY A 250 -17.80 -18.36 38.94
CA GLY A 250 -17.47 -19.11 40.16
C GLY A 250 -16.54 -20.30 39.95
N LYS A 251 -15.83 -20.37 38.81
CA LYS A 251 -14.93 -21.48 38.42
C LYS A 251 -13.47 -21.23 38.86
N VAL A 252 -13.30 -20.57 40.00
CA VAL A 252 -12.00 -20.25 40.61
C VAL A 252 -11.97 -20.66 42.08
N PRO A 253 -10.79 -20.88 42.69
CA PRO A 253 -10.69 -21.12 44.13
C PRO A 253 -11.21 -19.94 44.95
N GLU A 254 -11.70 -20.20 46.16
CA GLU A 254 -12.25 -19.22 47.11
C GLU A 254 -11.36 -17.97 47.27
N ALA A 255 -10.04 -18.14 47.32
CA ALA A 255 -9.05 -17.05 47.42
C ALA A 255 -9.08 -16.02 46.26
N LEU A 256 -9.78 -16.32 45.16
CA LEU A 256 -9.98 -15.45 43.99
C LEU A 256 -11.46 -15.22 43.66
N ALA A 257 -12.40 -15.70 44.47
CA ALA A 257 -13.84 -15.56 44.20
C ALA A 257 -14.28 -14.08 44.12
N ASP A 258 -13.79 -13.25 45.05
CA ASP A 258 -14.06 -11.81 45.10
C ASP A 258 -13.07 -10.96 44.28
N ALA A 259 -12.18 -11.58 43.49
CA ALA A 259 -11.14 -10.86 42.78
C ALA A 259 -11.70 -10.06 41.58
N THR A 260 -11.34 -8.78 41.47
CA THR A 260 -11.78 -7.93 40.35
C THR A 260 -10.58 -7.59 39.46
N ILE A 261 -10.67 -7.92 38.16
CA ILE A 261 -9.59 -7.64 37.20
C ILE A 261 -9.84 -6.31 36.50
N PHE A 262 -8.92 -5.37 36.69
CA PHE A 262 -8.90 -4.06 36.03
C PHE A 262 -7.83 -4.07 34.94
N SER A 263 -8.22 -3.89 33.68
CA SER A 263 -7.30 -3.68 32.56
C SER A 263 -6.90 -2.21 32.50
N LEU A 264 -5.60 -1.93 32.52
CA LEU A 264 -5.09 -0.56 32.35
C LEU A 264 -5.25 -0.11 30.90
N ASP A 265 -5.88 1.05 30.67
CA ASP A 265 -5.98 1.64 29.33
C ASP A 265 -4.88 2.69 29.15
N MET A 266 -3.82 2.29 28.43
CA MET A 266 -2.69 3.16 28.12
C MET A 266 -3.08 4.38 27.25
N GLY A 267 -4.11 4.25 26.42
CA GLY A 267 -4.62 5.34 25.60
C GLY A 267 -5.22 6.46 26.45
N THR A 268 -6.11 6.12 27.39
CA THR A 268 -6.70 7.09 28.33
C THR A 268 -5.66 7.71 29.28
N LEU A 269 -4.68 6.92 29.76
CA LEU A 269 -3.61 7.43 30.61
C LEU A 269 -2.75 8.48 29.89
N LEU A 270 -2.44 8.26 28.61
CA LEU A 270 -1.65 9.17 27.79
C LEU A 270 -2.46 10.37 27.27
N ALA A 271 -3.76 10.19 27.02
CA ALA A 271 -4.65 11.21 26.47
C ALA A 271 -4.65 12.50 27.32
N GLY A 272 -4.24 13.62 26.71
CA GLY A 272 -4.16 14.92 27.38
C GLY A 272 -3.01 15.05 28.40
N THR A 273 -2.06 14.12 28.47
CA THR A 273 -0.78 14.37 29.14
C THR A 273 0.09 15.26 28.25
N ARG A 274 0.73 16.29 28.83
CA ARG A 274 1.71 17.15 28.13
C ARG A 274 3.13 16.84 28.59
N TYR A 275 3.27 16.47 29.85
CA TYR A 275 4.53 16.13 30.48
C TYR A 275 4.49 14.71 31.02
N ARG A 276 5.67 14.06 31.04
CA ARG A 276 5.84 12.73 31.62
C ARG A 276 5.37 12.64 33.09
N GLY A 277 5.48 13.74 33.85
CA GLY A 277 4.98 13.83 35.22
C GLY A 277 3.45 13.63 35.32
N ASP A 278 2.68 14.10 34.35
CA ASP A 278 1.22 13.96 34.32
C ASP A 278 0.81 12.47 34.25
N PHE A 279 1.52 11.70 33.42
CA PHE A 279 1.33 10.24 33.30
C PHE A 279 1.74 9.52 34.59
N GLU A 280 2.89 9.87 35.17
CA GLU A 280 3.37 9.29 36.43
C GLU A 280 2.41 9.60 37.60
N GLU A 281 1.78 10.79 37.64
CA GLU A 281 0.76 11.13 38.63
C GLU A 281 -0.53 10.32 38.45
N ARG A 282 -1.07 10.22 37.23
CA ARG A 282 -2.28 9.42 36.94
C ARG A 282 -2.07 7.94 37.27
N LEU A 283 -0.94 7.36 36.89
CA LEU A 283 -0.62 5.97 37.23
C LEU A 283 -0.49 5.79 38.75
N LYS A 284 0.08 6.77 39.47
CA LYS A 284 0.16 6.75 40.93
C LYS A 284 -1.22 6.84 41.60
N GLN A 285 -2.17 7.58 41.03
CA GLN A 285 -3.57 7.61 41.49
C GLN A 285 -4.22 6.23 41.33
N VAL A 286 -4.11 5.61 40.14
CA VAL A 286 -4.61 4.25 39.87
C VAL A 286 -4.00 3.22 40.83
N VAL A 287 -2.67 3.25 41.02
CA VAL A 287 -1.96 2.38 41.97
C VAL A 287 -2.50 2.55 43.39
N LYS A 288 -2.74 3.79 43.85
CA LYS A 288 -3.26 4.05 45.20
C LYS A 288 -4.69 3.51 45.38
N GLU A 289 -5.57 3.72 44.41
CA GLU A 289 -6.95 3.20 44.47
C GLU A 289 -6.98 1.66 44.44
N LEU A 290 -6.05 1.01 43.72
CA LEU A 290 -5.90 -0.45 43.74
C LEU A 290 -5.41 -0.99 45.09
N GLU A 291 -4.56 -0.26 45.82
CA GLU A 291 -4.14 -0.65 47.19
C GLU A 291 -5.30 -0.55 48.19
N GLU A 292 -6.26 0.35 47.95
CA GLU A 292 -7.47 0.53 48.76
C GLU A 292 -8.60 -0.44 48.38
N TYR A 293 -8.54 -1.11 47.22
CA TYR A 293 -9.57 -2.02 46.71
C TYR A 293 -9.26 -3.50 47.00
N PRO A 294 -9.98 -4.18 47.92
CA PRO A 294 -9.69 -5.56 48.30
C PRO A 294 -9.84 -6.53 47.12
N GLY A 295 -8.84 -7.38 46.90
CA GLY A 295 -8.89 -8.41 45.85
C GLY A 295 -8.67 -7.89 44.42
N ALA A 296 -8.33 -6.61 44.23
CA ALA A 296 -8.02 -6.07 42.91
C ALA A 296 -6.81 -6.77 42.26
N VAL A 297 -6.91 -6.94 40.94
CA VAL A 297 -5.84 -7.47 40.08
C VAL A 297 -5.68 -6.57 38.87
N LEU A 298 -4.50 -5.97 38.73
CA LEU A 298 -4.18 -5.07 37.62
C LEU A 298 -3.66 -5.88 36.42
N PHE A 299 -4.40 -5.89 35.32
CA PHE A 299 -3.90 -6.37 34.03
C PHE A 299 -3.26 -5.22 33.27
N ILE A 300 -2.02 -5.40 32.83
CA ILE A 300 -1.30 -4.46 31.95
C ILE A 300 -0.94 -5.22 30.68
N ASP A 301 -1.60 -4.89 29.58
CA ASP A 301 -1.16 -5.35 28.27
C ASP A 301 0.09 -4.57 27.83
N GLU A 302 0.95 -5.22 27.04
CA GLU A 302 2.24 -4.68 26.62
C GLU A 302 3.05 -4.04 27.77
N ILE A 303 3.15 -4.73 28.92
CA ILE A 303 3.67 -4.21 30.19
C ILE A 303 5.11 -3.64 30.11
N HIS A 304 5.84 -3.98 29.05
CA HIS A 304 7.16 -3.39 28.74
C HIS A 304 7.08 -1.88 28.47
N THR A 305 5.96 -1.36 27.96
CA THR A 305 5.72 0.07 27.68
C THR A 305 5.80 0.94 28.94
N VAL A 306 5.35 0.41 30.08
CA VAL A 306 5.36 1.06 31.41
C VAL A 306 6.72 0.91 32.12
N ILE A 307 7.53 -0.04 31.68
CA ILE A 307 8.76 -0.51 32.36
C ILE A 307 10.04 -0.10 31.61
N GLY A 308 9.93 0.53 30.44
CA GLY A 308 11.02 0.83 29.50
C GLY A 308 12.20 1.61 30.11
N ALA A 309 13.14 0.88 30.70
CA ALA A 309 14.11 1.38 31.64
C ALA A 309 15.11 2.39 31.04
N GLY A 310 15.12 3.61 31.57
CA GLY A 310 16.25 4.55 31.48
C GLY A 310 16.83 4.88 30.09
N ALA A 311 16.04 4.83 29.02
CA ALA A 311 16.55 5.08 27.67
C ALA A 311 16.92 6.57 27.44
N THR A 312 18.23 6.86 27.39
CA THR A 312 18.76 8.19 26.99
C THR A 312 18.58 8.51 25.51
N SER A 313 17.93 7.62 24.76
CA SER A 313 17.69 7.72 23.32
C SER A 313 16.32 7.11 22.99
N GLY A 314 15.27 7.93 22.88
CA GLY A 314 13.97 7.53 22.31
C GLY A 314 12.87 7.07 23.28
N GLY A 315 12.00 8.02 23.66
CA GLY A 315 10.55 7.82 23.76
C GLY A 315 9.93 7.00 24.91
N ALA A 316 10.61 6.02 25.49
CA ALA A 316 9.98 5.13 26.48
C ALA A 316 9.70 5.82 27.84
N MET A 317 8.49 5.64 28.38
CA MET A 317 8.12 6.13 29.70
C MET A 317 8.49 5.11 30.79
N ASP A 318 9.47 5.45 31.64
CA ASP A 318 9.92 4.56 32.72
C ASP A 318 9.16 4.84 34.02
N ALA A 319 7.98 4.24 34.16
CA ALA A 319 7.21 4.25 35.41
C ALA A 319 7.51 3.01 36.29
N SER A 320 8.57 2.25 35.99
CA SER A 320 8.93 1.05 36.75
C SER A 320 9.17 1.35 38.23
N ASN A 321 9.65 2.56 38.55
CA ASN A 321 9.90 3.03 39.91
C ASN A 321 8.63 3.21 40.75
N LEU A 322 7.47 3.45 40.14
CA LEU A 322 6.18 3.53 40.84
C LEU A 322 5.59 2.15 41.14
N LEU A 323 5.74 1.20 40.21
CA LEU A 323 5.23 -0.16 40.36
C LEU A 323 6.12 -1.05 41.26
N LYS A 324 7.44 -0.86 41.24
CA LYS A 324 8.41 -1.67 42.01
C LYS A 324 8.10 -1.75 43.52
N PRO A 325 7.71 -0.66 44.22
CA PRO A 325 7.29 -0.70 45.63
C PRO A 325 6.01 -1.53 45.85
N ALA A 326 4.91 -1.20 45.15
CA ALA A 326 3.61 -1.87 45.33
C ALA A 326 3.65 -3.37 44.99
N LEU A 327 4.41 -3.75 43.95
CA LEU A 327 4.68 -5.14 43.59
C LEU A 327 5.64 -5.85 44.56
N SER A 328 6.38 -5.11 45.40
CA SER A 328 7.31 -5.66 46.39
C SER A 328 6.75 -5.78 47.79
N SER A 329 5.86 -4.86 48.20
CA SER A 329 5.03 -5.03 49.39
C SER A 329 4.00 -6.15 49.21
N GLY A 330 3.61 -6.42 47.95
CA GLY A 330 2.53 -7.34 47.62
C GLY A 330 1.14 -6.72 47.82
N ALA A 331 1.07 -5.39 47.94
CA ALA A 331 -0.18 -4.65 48.08
C ALA A 331 -1.07 -4.75 46.83
N ILE A 332 -0.45 -4.87 45.65
CA ILE A 332 -1.16 -5.07 44.37
C ILE A 332 -0.74 -6.39 43.73
N ARG A 333 -1.71 -7.12 43.17
CA ARG A 333 -1.48 -8.25 42.26
C ARG A 333 -1.53 -7.76 40.82
N CYS A 334 -0.59 -8.15 39.98
CA CYS A 334 -0.53 -7.72 38.58
C CYS A 334 -0.36 -8.89 37.61
N ILE A 335 -1.13 -8.89 36.54
CA ILE A 335 -0.99 -9.76 35.36
C ILE A 335 -0.36 -8.92 34.25
N GLY A 336 0.81 -9.31 33.75
CA GLY A 336 1.46 -8.63 32.61
C GLY A 336 1.38 -9.43 31.31
N SER A 337 1.45 -8.76 30.17
CA SER A 337 1.55 -9.36 28.82
C SER A 337 2.68 -8.71 28.02
N THR A 338 3.53 -9.51 27.36
CA THR A 338 4.70 -9.03 26.58
C THR A 338 5.15 -10.08 25.55
N THR A 339 5.96 -9.68 24.56
CA THR A 339 6.58 -10.60 23.60
C THR A 339 7.91 -11.17 24.07
N TYR A 340 8.38 -12.23 23.40
CA TYR A 340 9.69 -12.83 23.66
C TYR A 340 10.87 -11.85 23.47
N LYS A 341 10.75 -10.90 22.53
CA LYS A 341 11.80 -9.91 22.23
C LYS A 341 11.90 -8.89 23.38
N GLU A 342 10.78 -8.26 23.74
CA GLU A 342 10.69 -7.31 24.86
C GLU A 342 11.09 -7.93 26.20
N TYR A 343 10.66 -9.17 26.46
CA TYR A 343 11.00 -9.86 27.71
C TYR A 343 12.52 -9.94 27.92
N ARG A 344 13.27 -10.34 26.87
CA ARG A 344 14.75 -10.37 26.91
C ARG A 344 15.36 -8.97 26.96
N GLN A 345 14.77 -8.01 26.25
CA GLN A 345 15.33 -6.67 26.11
C GLN A 345 15.19 -5.83 27.38
N PHE A 346 14.04 -5.91 28.07
CA PHE A 346 13.67 -5.03 29.18
C PHE A 346 13.49 -5.79 30.50
N PHE A 347 12.71 -6.87 30.52
CA PHE A 347 12.35 -7.57 31.78
C PHE A 347 13.50 -8.39 32.35
N GLU A 348 14.18 -9.22 31.54
CA GLU A 348 15.20 -10.16 32.00
C GLU A 348 16.42 -9.45 32.64
N LYS A 349 16.67 -8.20 32.24
CA LYS A 349 17.72 -7.34 32.81
C LYS A 349 17.34 -6.76 34.17
N ASP A 350 16.04 -6.55 34.45
CA ASP A 350 15.58 -5.98 35.72
C ASP A 350 15.43 -7.07 36.81
N ARG A 351 16.47 -7.17 37.65
CA ARG A 351 16.52 -8.09 38.79
C ARG A 351 15.40 -7.90 39.81
N ALA A 352 14.76 -6.73 39.90
CA ALA A 352 13.64 -6.52 40.82
C ALA A 352 12.36 -7.15 40.26
N LEU A 353 12.04 -6.90 38.99
CA LEU A 353 10.84 -7.40 38.33
C LEU A 353 10.87 -8.92 38.15
N VAL A 354 11.99 -9.51 37.73
CA VAL A 354 12.18 -10.98 37.62
C VAL A 354 11.99 -11.69 38.98
N ARG A 355 12.15 -10.98 40.10
CA ARG A 355 11.89 -11.52 41.46
C ARG A 355 10.43 -11.39 41.91
N ARG A 356 9.56 -10.72 41.15
CA ARG A 356 8.12 -10.56 41.44
C ARG A 356 7.23 -11.29 40.45
N PHE A 357 7.59 -11.27 39.18
CA PHE A 357 6.83 -11.94 38.13
C PHE A 357 7.19 -13.43 38.00
N GLN A 358 6.20 -14.22 37.58
CA GLN A 358 6.36 -15.61 37.21
C GLN A 358 5.97 -15.75 35.73
N LYS A 359 6.95 -16.01 34.87
CA LYS A 359 6.75 -16.26 33.44
C LYS A 359 5.81 -17.43 33.20
N ILE A 360 4.85 -17.22 32.30
CA ILE A 360 3.99 -18.21 31.66
C ILE A 360 4.24 -18.08 30.16
N ASP A 361 4.73 -19.13 29.52
CA ASP A 361 4.88 -19.18 28.07
C ASP A 361 3.51 -19.39 27.42
N VAL A 362 3.18 -18.56 26.43
CA VAL A 362 1.95 -18.66 25.63
C VAL A 362 2.36 -18.91 24.19
N SER A 363 2.31 -20.18 23.78
CA SER A 363 2.64 -20.59 22.40
C SER A 363 1.50 -20.28 21.44
N GLU A 364 1.83 -20.21 20.14
CA GLU A 364 0.84 -20.35 19.06
C GLU A 364 0.00 -21.65 19.28
N PRO A 365 -1.34 -21.62 19.11
CA PRO A 365 -2.18 -22.82 19.24
C PRO A 365 -1.93 -23.78 18.07
N SER A 366 -2.31 -25.06 18.24
CA SER A 366 -2.29 -26.01 17.13
C SER A 366 -3.36 -25.65 16.08
N ILE A 367 -3.24 -26.20 14.86
CA ILE A 367 -4.26 -26.03 13.81
C ILE A 367 -5.62 -26.56 14.30
N GLU A 368 -5.64 -27.68 15.03
CA GLU A 368 -6.87 -28.27 15.59
C GLU A 368 -7.49 -27.36 16.65
N ASP A 369 -6.69 -26.84 17.60
CA ASP A 369 -7.16 -25.90 18.62
C ASP A 369 -7.66 -24.59 17.99
N ALA A 370 -6.96 -24.08 16.96
CA ALA A 370 -7.36 -22.87 16.23
C ALA A 370 -8.68 -23.06 15.47
N ILE A 371 -8.94 -24.25 14.90
CA ILE A 371 -10.24 -24.58 14.30
C ILE A 371 -11.35 -24.56 15.35
N GLU A 372 -11.12 -25.11 16.55
CA GLU A 372 -12.12 -25.05 17.64
C GLU A 372 -12.33 -23.63 18.17
N ILE A 373 -11.27 -22.82 18.31
CA ILE A 373 -11.37 -21.39 18.61
C ILE A 373 -12.26 -20.68 17.57
N MET A 374 -11.97 -20.86 16.29
CA MET A 374 -12.74 -20.22 15.21
C MET A 374 -14.19 -20.71 15.14
N LYS A 375 -14.48 -21.98 15.44
CA LYS A 375 -15.86 -22.49 15.60
C LYS A 375 -16.60 -21.82 16.77
N GLY A 376 -15.89 -21.50 17.86
CA GLY A 376 -16.46 -20.78 19.00
C GLY A 376 -16.73 -19.31 18.73
N LEU A 377 -15.89 -18.65 17.93
CA LEU A 377 -16.06 -17.25 17.52
C LEU A 377 -17.05 -17.07 16.36
N LYS A 378 -17.24 -18.11 15.53
CA LYS A 378 -18.15 -18.11 14.36
C LYS A 378 -19.51 -17.44 14.61
N PRO A 379 -20.27 -17.74 15.68
CA PRO A 379 -21.61 -17.14 15.86
C PRO A 379 -21.59 -15.60 15.94
N TYR A 380 -20.54 -15.03 16.53
CA TYR A 380 -20.39 -13.58 16.67
C TYR A 380 -20.11 -12.92 15.31
N PHE A 381 -19.29 -13.54 14.46
CA PHE A 381 -19.09 -13.08 13.07
C PHE A 381 -20.34 -13.28 12.20
N GLU A 382 -21.09 -14.37 12.39
CA GLU A 382 -22.36 -14.60 11.68
C GLU A 382 -23.42 -13.55 12.05
N GLU A 383 -23.49 -13.17 13.33
CA GLU A 383 -24.37 -12.10 13.83
C GLU A 383 -23.93 -10.73 13.30
N TYR A 384 -22.66 -10.36 13.46
CA TYR A 384 -22.11 -9.07 13.05
C TYR A 384 -22.19 -8.81 11.54
N HIS A 385 -21.82 -9.80 10.72
CA HIS A 385 -21.87 -9.70 9.25
C HIS A 385 -23.21 -10.19 8.64
N HIS A 386 -24.21 -10.53 9.46
CA HIS A 386 -25.54 -10.97 9.02
C HIS A 386 -25.52 -12.10 7.94
N LEU A 387 -24.55 -13.00 8.03
CA LEU A 387 -24.29 -14.08 7.07
C LEU A 387 -23.91 -15.38 7.79
N ARG A 388 -23.64 -16.45 7.04
CA ARG A 388 -23.20 -17.73 7.62
C ARG A 388 -21.88 -18.20 7.02
N TYR A 389 -21.09 -18.92 7.80
CA TYR A 389 -19.88 -19.60 7.34
C TYR A 389 -20.11 -21.12 7.33
N SER A 390 -19.67 -21.83 6.29
CA SER A 390 -19.60 -23.29 6.37
C SER A 390 -18.53 -23.73 7.37
N ASN A 391 -18.65 -24.93 7.95
CA ASN A 391 -17.62 -25.44 8.85
C ASN A 391 -16.30 -25.73 8.09
N ASP A 392 -16.41 -26.06 6.81
CA ASP A 392 -15.26 -26.23 5.92
C ASP A 392 -14.58 -24.89 5.64
N ALA A 393 -15.32 -23.80 5.45
CA ALA A 393 -14.75 -22.45 5.31
C ALA A 393 -13.95 -22.01 6.55
N ILE A 394 -14.46 -22.30 7.75
CA ILE A 394 -13.73 -22.06 9.02
C ILE A 394 -12.42 -22.87 9.05
N LYS A 395 -12.47 -24.14 8.63
CA LYS A 395 -11.28 -25.00 8.56
C LYS A 395 -10.27 -24.47 7.53
N SER A 396 -10.72 -24.14 6.32
CA SER A 396 -9.89 -23.54 5.27
C SER A 396 -9.26 -22.22 5.71
N ALA A 397 -9.96 -21.38 6.47
CA ALA A 397 -9.40 -20.12 6.96
C ALA A 397 -8.18 -20.35 7.87
N VAL A 398 -8.24 -21.36 8.76
CA VAL A 398 -7.10 -21.73 9.61
C VAL A 398 -5.99 -22.39 8.78
N GLU A 399 -6.30 -23.38 7.94
CA GLU A 399 -5.29 -24.12 7.17
C GLU A 399 -4.57 -23.27 6.12
N LEU A 400 -5.31 -22.41 5.40
CA LEU A 400 -4.76 -21.52 4.38
C LEU A 400 -3.99 -20.36 5.01
N SER A 401 -4.48 -19.73 6.09
CA SER A 401 -3.71 -18.69 6.80
C SER A 401 -2.45 -19.26 7.45
N ALA A 402 -2.49 -20.48 8.02
CA ALA A 402 -1.31 -21.15 8.54
C ALA A 402 -0.25 -21.42 7.45
N ARG A 403 -0.68 -21.70 6.21
CA ARG A 403 0.20 -22.02 5.09
C ARG A 403 0.76 -20.80 4.36
N TYR A 404 -0.06 -19.77 4.15
CA TYR A 404 0.24 -18.65 3.25
C TYR A 404 0.50 -17.31 3.95
N ILE A 405 0.04 -17.12 5.20
CA ILE A 405 0.26 -15.91 5.98
C ILE A 405 1.25 -16.27 7.11
N SER A 406 2.55 -16.11 6.85
CA SER A 406 3.65 -16.61 7.69
C SER A 406 4.22 -15.60 8.68
N ASP A 407 3.99 -14.31 8.44
CA ASP A 407 4.35 -13.16 9.27
C ASP A 407 3.53 -13.09 10.58
N ARG A 408 2.26 -13.51 10.52
CA ARG A 408 1.32 -13.52 11.64
C ARG A 408 1.10 -14.91 12.25
N LYS A 409 0.51 -14.89 13.44
CA LYS A 409 0.30 -16.07 14.30
C LYS A 409 -1.16 -16.47 14.39
N LEU A 410 -1.42 -17.77 14.59
CA LEU A 410 -2.75 -18.23 15.00
C LEU A 410 -3.05 -17.81 16.46
N PRO A 411 -4.32 -17.58 16.83
CA PRO A 411 -5.51 -17.59 15.96
C PRO A 411 -5.72 -16.29 15.17
N ASP A 412 -5.06 -15.19 15.56
CA ASP A 412 -5.18 -13.83 14.99
C ASP A 412 -5.32 -13.78 13.46
N LYS A 413 -4.38 -14.34 12.69
CA LYS A 413 -4.49 -14.34 11.22
C LYS A 413 -5.70 -15.09 10.63
N ALA A 414 -6.26 -16.05 11.36
CA ALA A 414 -7.47 -16.77 10.93
C ALA A 414 -8.74 -15.99 11.29
N ILE A 415 -8.69 -15.19 12.35
CA ILE A 415 -9.75 -14.24 12.72
C ILE A 415 -9.91 -13.19 11.62
N ASP A 416 -8.81 -12.52 11.24
CA ASP A 416 -8.83 -11.50 10.18
C ASP A 416 -9.32 -12.05 8.83
N VAL A 417 -8.90 -13.26 8.43
CA VAL A 417 -9.40 -13.91 7.20
C VAL A 417 -10.92 -14.09 7.21
N ILE A 418 -11.51 -14.47 8.36
CA ILE A 418 -12.96 -14.64 8.50
C ILE A 418 -13.68 -13.28 8.49
N ASP A 419 -13.15 -12.30 9.21
CA ASP A 419 -13.73 -10.96 9.32
C ASP A 419 -13.67 -10.19 7.99
N GLU A 420 -12.51 -10.18 7.32
CA GLU A 420 -12.31 -9.54 6.02
C GLU A 420 -13.16 -10.21 4.93
N THR A 421 -13.35 -11.54 4.98
CA THR A 421 -14.27 -12.24 4.07
C THR A 421 -15.73 -11.82 4.30
N GLY A 422 -16.11 -11.53 5.55
CA GLY A 422 -17.43 -11.00 5.89
C GLY A 422 -17.62 -9.57 5.38
N ALA A 423 -16.64 -8.70 5.67
CA ALA A 423 -16.60 -7.31 5.20
C ALA A 423 -16.61 -7.21 3.66
N ALA A 424 -15.90 -8.09 2.96
CA ALA A 424 -15.89 -8.16 1.50
C ALA A 424 -17.28 -8.41 0.89
N GLN A 425 -18.18 -9.14 1.57
CA GLN A 425 -19.57 -9.26 1.14
C GLN A 425 -20.36 -7.96 1.33
N MET A 426 -20.03 -7.14 2.35
CA MET A 426 -20.72 -5.87 2.57
C MET A 426 -20.44 -4.83 1.48
N LEU A 427 -19.26 -4.89 0.85
CA LEU A 427 -18.92 -4.08 -0.32
C LEU A 427 -19.78 -4.41 -1.57
N LEU A 428 -20.36 -5.61 -1.64
CA LEU A 428 -21.22 -6.00 -2.76
C LEU A 428 -22.65 -5.43 -2.58
N PRO A 429 -23.34 -5.05 -3.69
CA PRO A 429 -24.76 -4.70 -3.65
C PRO A 429 -25.60 -5.82 -3.03
N PRO A 430 -26.66 -5.52 -2.24
CA PRO A 430 -27.45 -6.53 -1.52
C PRO A 430 -27.95 -7.72 -2.36
N SER A 431 -28.21 -7.51 -3.65
CA SER A 431 -28.63 -8.55 -4.62
C SER A 431 -27.53 -9.53 -5.03
N LYS A 432 -26.26 -9.20 -4.81
CA LYS A 432 -25.08 -10.03 -5.12
C LYS A 432 -24.41 -10.63 -3.88
N ARG A 433 -24.80 -10.21 -2.66
CA ARG A 433 -24.22 -10.72 -1.41
C ARG A 433 -24.53 -12.20 -1.20
N ARG A 434 -23.51 -12.99 -0.85
CA ARG A 434 -23.72 -14.39 -0.45
C ARG A 434 -24.14 -14.46 1.01
N LYS A 435 -25.20 -15.24 1.28
CA LYS A 435 -25.66 -15.53 2.65
C LYS A 435 -24.89 -16.69 3.31
N LEU A 436 -24.13 -17.45 2.52
CA LEU A 436 -23.28 -18.54 2.99
C LEU A 436 -21.90 -18.41 2.34
N ILE A 437 -20.87 -18.32 3.17
CA ILE A 437 -19.46 -18.28 2.84
C ILE A 437 -18.92 -19.70 2.80
N THR A 438 -18.18 -20.01 1.74
CA THR A 438 -17.57 -21.30 1.44
C THR A 438 -16.06 -21.15 1.28
N GLU A 439 -15.36 -22.27 1.07
CA GLU A 439 -13.90 -22.31 0.89
C GLU A 439 -13.40 -21.31 -0.17
N LYS A 440 -14.17 -21.11 -1.26
CA LYS A 440 -13.78 -20.22 -2.38
C LYS A 440 -13.68 -18.75 -2.02
N GLU A 441 -14.54 -18.27 -1.12
CA GLU A 441 -14.50 -16.89 -0.65
C GLU A 441 -13.28 -16.69 0.27
N ILE A 442 -13.00 -17.68 1.12
CA ILE A 442 -11.81 -17.72 1.98
C ILE A 442 -10.52 -17.75 1.14
N GLU A 443 -10.47 -18.58 0.11
CA GLU A 443 -9.34 -18.63 -0.84
C GLU A 443 -9.08 -17.27 -1.49
N ALA A 444 -10.12 -16.56 -1.91
CA ALA A 444 -10.00 -15.24 -2.53
C ALA A 444 -9.50 -14.16 -1.53
N THR A 445 -10.01 -14.17 -0.29
CA THR A 445 -9.54 -13.27 0.77
C THR A 445 -8.08 -13.59 1.14
N VAL A 446 -7.73 -14.86 1.39
CA VAL A 446 -6.35 -15.25 1.71
C VAL A 446 -5.38 -14.91 0.58
N ALA A 447 -5.77 -15.12 -0.69
CA ALA A 447 -4.96 -14.70 -1.83
C ALA A 447 -4.72 -13.18 -1.85
N THR A 448 -5.75 -12.39 -1.53
CA THR A 448 -5.64 -10.92 -1.43
C THR A 448 -4.71 -10.50 -0.28
N MET A 449 -4.92 -11.03 0.92
CA MET A 449 -4.11 -10.74 2.12
C MET A 449 -2.64 -11.14 1.96
N ALA A 450 -2.38 -12.36 1.48
CA ALA A 450 -1.04 -12.88 1.26
C ALA A 450 -0.41 -12.41 -0.07
N ARG A 451 -1.07 -11.50 -0.80
CA ARG A 451 -0.63 -10.92 -2.09
C ARG A 451 -0.28 -11.98 -3.15
N ILE A 452 -0.98 -13.11 -3.09
CA ILE A 452 -0.84 -14.20 -4.03
C ILE A 452 -1.74 -13.89 -5.23
N PRO A 453 -1.23 -13.88 -6.48
CA PRO A 453 -2.08 -13.67 -7.64
C PRO A 453 -3.20 -14.71 -7.64
N PRO A 454 -4.49 -14.33 -7.73
CA PRO A 454 -5.61 -15.28 -7.59
C PRO A 454 -5.58 -16.40 -8.64
N LYS A 455 -4.88 -16.17 -9.77
CA LYS A 455 -4.58 -17.20 -10.77
C LYS A 455 -3.78 -18.38 -10.20
N THR A 456 -2.77 -18.12 -9.36
CA THR A 456 -1.82 -19.14 -8.84
C THR A 456 -2.39 -20.01 -7.72
N VAL A 457 -3.57 -19.68 -7.17
CA VAL A 457 -4.28 -20.47 -6.14
C VAL A 457 -5.39 -21.33 -6.75
N SER A 458 -5.76 -21.08 -8.01
CA SER A 458 -6.94 -21.67 -8.66
C SER A 458 -6.59 -22.40 -9.97
N LYS A 459 -7.61 -22.97 -10.62
CA LYS A 459 -7.52 -23.73 -11.87
C LYS A 459 -6.96 -22.93 -13.06
N ASP A 460 -6.82 -21.62 -12.92
CA ASP A 460 -6.24 -20.75 -13.96
C ASP A 460 -4.71 -20.92 -14.08
N ASP A 461 -4.00 -21.35 -13.02
CA ASP A 461 -2.55 -21.61 -13.07
C ASP A 461 -2.21 -22.69 -14.11
N GLU A 462 -3.05 -23.73 -14.22
CA GLU A 462 -2.91 -24.81 -15.21
C GLU A 462 -3.02 -24.27 -16.65
N ALA A 463 -3.95 -23.35 -16.90
CA ALA A 463 -4.15 -22.73 -18.21
C ALA A 463 -3.00 -21.76 -18.58
N VAL A 464 -2.47 -21.01 -17.60
CA VAL A 464 -1.29 -20.15 -17.81
C VAL A 464 -0.06 -21.02 -18.10
N LEU A 465 0.19 -22.06 -17.31
CA LEU A 465 1.35 -22.95 -17.49
C LEU A 465 1.28 -23.76 -18.79
N ALA A 466 0.08 -24.13 -19.27
CA ALA A 466 -0.10 -24.76 -20.57
C ALA A 466 0.35 -23.85 -21.73
N ASN A 467 -0.01 -22.56 -21.68
CA ASN A 467 0.26 -21.59 -22.75
C ASN A 467 1.58 -20.83 -22.61
N LEU A 468 2.24 -20.87 -21.45
CA LEU A 468 3.47 -20.12 -21.11
C LEU A 468 4.54 -20.15 -22.22
N GLU A 469 4.77 -21.32 -22.81
CA GLU A 469 5.78 -21.49 -23.88
C GLU A 469 5.41 -20.73 -25.17
N GLN A 470 4.11 -20.68 -25.51
CA GLN A 470 3.60 -19.93 -26.65
C GLN A 470 3.62 -18.42 -26.39
N GLU A 471 3.24 -17.99 -25.18
CA GLU A 471 3.31 -16.60 -24.74
C GLU A 471 4.76 -16.07 -24.82
N LEU A 472 5.72 -16.80 -24.24
CA LEU A 472 7.14 -16.44 -24.29
C LEU A 472 7.68 -16.37 -25.73
N ARG A 473 7.35 -17.35 -26.60
CA ARG A 473 7.75 -17.34 -28.03
C ARG A 473 7.13 -16.19 -28.83
N SER A 474 5.97 -15.69 -28.44
CA SER A 474 5.32 -14.56 -29.14
C SER A 474 6.07 -13.23 -28.95
N VAL A 475 6.82 -13.08 -27.84
CA VAL A 475 7.49 -11.83 -27.45
C VAL A 475 9.03 -11.92 -27.52
N VAL A 476 9.59 -13.13 -27.44
CA VAL A 476 11.04 -13.40 -27.50
C VAL A 476 11.37 -14.30 -28.69
N TYR A 477 12.15 -13.77 -29.64
CA TYR A 477 12.44 -14.45 -30.90
C TYR A 477 13.81 -15.11 -30.91
N GLY A 478 13.91 -16.29 -31.54
CA GLY A 478 15.18 -16.99 -31.81
C GLY A 478 15.84 -17.67 -30.62
N GLN A 479 15.11 -17.85 -29.51
CA GLN A 479 15.59 -18.49 -28.29
C GLN A 479 14.72 -19.70 -27.90
N ASP A 480 14.23 -20.45 -28.90
CA ASP A 480 13.23 -21.50 -28.72
C ASP A 480 13.68 -22.61 -27.76
N ILE A 481 14.95 -22.99 -27.79
CA ILE A 481 15.56 -23.99 -26.90
C ILE A 481 15.58 -23.49 -25.45
N ALA A 482 15.91 -22.20 -25.24
CA ALA A 482 15.92 -21.58 -23.92
C ALA A 482 14.51 -21.51 -23.32
N ILE A 483 13.53 -21.12 -24.15
CA ILE A 483 12.12 -21.02 -23.74
C ILE A 483 11.53 -22.39 -23.43
N GLU A 484 11.83 -23.42 -24.23
CA GLU A 484 11.37 -24.80 -24.00
C GLU A 484 11.96 -25.40 -22.72
N ALA A 485 13.28 -25.25 -22.51
CA ALA A 485 13.95 -25.73 -21.30
C ALA A 485 13.41 -25.05 -20.03
N LEU A 486 13.24 -23.73 -20.06
CA LEU A 486 12.67 -22.96 -18.95
C LEU A 486 11.22 -23.35 -18.68
N SER A 487 10.38 -23.40 -19.72
CA SER A 487 8.96 -23.76 -19.59
C SER A 487 8.79 -25.17 -19.04
N THR A 488 9.61 -26.12 -19.48
CA THR A 488 9.60 -27.51 -18.99
C THR A 488 9.97 -27.58 -17.51
N SER A 489 11.03 -26.88 -17.09
CA SER A 489 11.45 -26.87 -15.69
C SER A 489 10.40 -26.22 -14.77
N ILE A 490 9.78 -25.11 -15.19
CA ILE A 490 8.73 -24.44 -14.41
C ILE A 490 7.47 -25.33 -14.30
N LYS A 491 7.07 -26.02 -15.38
CA LYS A 491 5.98 -27.01 -15.37
C LYS A 491 6.26 -28.15 -14.38
N LEU A 492 7.49 -28.67 -14.33
CA LEU A 492 7.89 -29.71 -13.37
C LEU A 492 7.83 -29.24 -11.90
N ALA A 493 8.30 -28.02 -11.62
CA ALA A 493 8.23 -27.44 -10.27
C ALA A 493 6.78 -27.23 -9.81
N ARG A 494 5.92 -26.71 -10.70
CA ARG A 494 4.49 -26.46 -10.43
C ARG A 494 3.65 -27.73 -10.32
N ALA A 495 4.07 -28.83 -10.95
CA ALA A 495 3.43 -30.14 -10.80
C ALA A 495 3.59 -30.77 -9.39
N GLY A 496 4.28 -30.11 -8.45
CA GLY A 496 4.48 -30.61 -7.08
C GLY A 496 5.46 -31.77 -6.97
N LEU A 497 6.22 -32.06 -8.03
CA LEU A 497 7.25 -33.10 -8.09
C LEU A 497 8.59 -32.66 -7.45
N ARG A 498 8.57 -31.59 -6.65
CA ARG A 498 9.73 -30.92 -6.05
C ARG A 498 9.62 -30.91 -4.53
N GLU A 499 10.77 -30.86 -3.85
CA GLU A 499 10.83 -30.67 -2.39
C GLU A 499 10.18 -29.33 -1.98
N PRO A 500 9.26 -29.32 -0.99
CA PRO A 500 8.48 -28.14 -0.61
C PRO A 500 9.27 -27.06 0.17
N ASN A 501 10.56 -27.32 0.46
CA ASN A 501 11.43 -26.42 1.22
C ASN A 501 12.46 -25.71 0.32
N LYS A 502 12.25 -25.69 -1.01
CA LYS A 502 13.11 -25.01 -1.99
C LYS A 502 12.31 -23.94 -2.74
N PRO A 503 12.96 -22.95 -3.38
CA PRO A 503 12.31 -22.02 -4.30
C PRO A 503 11.59 -22.74 -5.44
N ILE A 504 10.71 -22.04 -6.18
CA ILE A 504 10.01 -22.61 -7.35
C ILE A 504 11.02 -23.02 -8.43
N GLY A 505 12.07 -22.23 -8.63
CA GLY A 505 13.12 -22.49 -9.61
C GLY A 505 14.38 -21.69 -9.32
N ALA A 506 15.55 -22.27 -9.57
CA ALA A 506 16.85 -21.62 -9.55
C ALA A 506 17.55 -21.85 -10.89
N TYR A 507 17.66 -20.79 -11.69
CA TYR A 507 18.07 -20.85 -13.09
C TYR A 507 19.28 -19.96 -13.37
N VAL A 508 20.22 -20.44 -14.18
CA VAL A 508 21.28 -19.61 -14.77
C VAL A 508 21.03 -19.46 -16.26
N PHE A 509 20.88 -18.22 -16.73
CA PHE A 509 20.78 -17.88 -18.15
C PHE A 509 22.18 -17.53 -18.67
N SER A 510 22.79 -18.44 -19.43
CA SER A 510 24.12 -18.26 -20.04
C SER A 510 24.01 -17.79 -21.49
N GLY A 511 25.02 -17.07 -21.99
CA GLY A 511 25.10 -16.63 -23.40
C GLY A 511 25.49 -15.17 -23.58
N PRO A 512 25.54 -14.64 -24.83
CA PRO A 512 26.05 -13.30 -25.11
C PRO A 512 25.22 -12.15 -24.52
N THR A 513 25.76 -10.93 -24.54
CA THR A 513 24.99 -9.74 -24.16
C THR A 513 23.95 -9.41 -25.24
N GLY A 514 22.80 -8.84 -24.85
CA GLY A 514 21.81 -8.35 -25.81
C GLY A 514 21.01 -9.42 -26.60
N VAL A 515 21.07 -10.70 -26.20
CA VAL A 515 20.35 -11.81 -26.88
C VAL A 515 18.95 -12.12 -26.34
N GLY A 516 18.54 -11.49 -25.23
CA GLY A 516 17.18 -11.60 -24.68
C GLY A 516 17.05 -12.19 -23.26
N LYS A 517 18.15 -12.53 -22.57
CA LYS A 517 18.15 -13.12 -21.20
C LYS A 517 17.21 -12.40 -20.22
N THR A 518 17.44 -11.10 -20.01
CA THR A 518 16.63 -10.21 -19.15
C THR A 518 15.20 -10.01 -19.66
N GLU A 519 14.95 -10.14 -20.97
CA GLU A 519 13.62 -10.03 -21.56
C GLU A 519 12.78 -11.27 -21.26
N VAL A 520 13.34 -12.49 -21.35
CA VAL A 520 12.65 -13.73 -20.96
C VAL A 520 12.21 -13.68 -19.49
N ALA A 521 13.08 -13.21 -18.59
CA ALA A 521 12.74 -13.06 -17.18
C ALA A 521 11.58 -12.07 -16.94
N LYS A 522 11.55 -10.94 -17.67
CA LYS A 522 10.43 -9.97 -17.64
C LYS A 522 9.13 -10.57 -18.15
N GLN A 523 9.16 -11.24 -19.29
CA GLN A 523 7.96 -11.83 -19.89
C GLN A 523 7.43 -12.99 -19.03
N LEU A 524 8.32 -13.76 -18.38
CA LEU A 524 7.92 -14.79 -17.42
C LEU A 524 7.17 -14.18 -16.22
N ALA A 525 7.72 -13.14 -15.60
CA ALA A 525 7.06 -12.45 -14.49
C ALA A 525 5.68 -11.91 -14.91
N SER A 526 5.59 -11.27 -16.08
CA SER A 526 4.34 -10.74 -16.63
C SER A 526 3.30 -11.83 -16.94
N SER A 527 3.71 -12.98 -17.50
CA SER A 527 2.80 -14.09 -17.84
C SER A 527 2.23 -14.77 -16.58
N LEU A 528 3.08 -14.95 -15.56
CA LEU A 528 2.67 -15.48 -14.26
C LEU A 528 1.91 -14.45 -13.39
N GLY A 529 1.93 -13.17 -13.76
CA GLY A 529 1.30 -12.09 -12.99
C GLY A 529 1.97 -11.81 -11.65
N VAL A 530 3.30 -11.94 -11.59
CA VAL A 530 4.13 -11.75 -10.37
C VAL A 530 5.12 -10.60 -10.56
N GLU A 531 5.59 -10.02 -9.44
CA GLU A 531 6.55 -8.92 -9.45
C GLU A 531 7.94 -9.36 -9.95
N LEU A 532 8.69 -8.45 -10.58
CA LEU A 532 10.09 -8.69 -11.01
C LEU A 532 11.06 -7.87 -10.17
N LEU A 533 11.71 -8.52 -9.20
CA LEU A 533 12.76 -7.91 -8.39
C LEU A 533 14.11 -8.04 -9.12
N ARG A 534 14.55 -6.95 -9.75
CA ARG A 534 15.78 -6.93 -10.57
C ARG A 534 16.93 -6.23 -9.86
N PHE A 535 18.08 -6.91 -9.78
CA PHE A 535 19.32 -6.41 -9.20
C PHE A 535 20.48 -6.59 -10.20
N ASP A 536 21.26 -5.54 -10.43
CA ASP A 536 22.47 -5.60 -11.27
C ASP A 536 23.69 -5.91 -10.38
N MET A 537 24.31 -7.07 -10.56
CA MET A 537 25.40 -7.53 -9.70
C MET A 537 26.70 -6.73 -9.87
N SER A 538 26.80 -5.88 -10.92
CA SER A 538 27.87 -4.88 -11.01
C SER A 538 27.77 -3.79 -9.94
N GLU A 539 26.60 -3.56 -9.34
CA GLU A 539 26.46 -2.69 -8.16
C GLU A 539 26.89 -3.37 -6.85
N TYR A 540 26.99 -4.71 -6.86
CA TYR A 540 27.22 -5.53 -5.67
C TYR A 540 28.58 -6.26 -5.66
N MET A 541 29.59 -5.65 -6.30
CA MET A 541 30.96 -6.17 -6.37
C MET A 541 31.71 -6.10 -5.03
N GLU A 542 31.33 -5.16 -4.16
CA GLU A 542 32.05 -4.88 -2.91
C GLU A 542 31.29 -5.37 -1.66
N ARG A 543 32.01 -5.90 -0.68
CA ARG A 543 31.42 -6.43 0.55
C ARG A 543 30.45 -5.48 1.28
N HIS A 544 30.72 -4.16 1.25
CA HIS A 544 29.88 -3.17 1.91
C HIS A 544 28.53 -2.95 1.19
N THR A 545 28.45 -3.25 -0.11
CA THR A 545 27.22 -3.15 -0.91
C THR A 545 26.30 -4.35 -0.71
N VAL A 546 26.85 -5.52 -0.38
CA VAL A 546 26.07 -6.73 0.02
C VAL A 546 25.16 -6.43 1.21
N SER A 547 25.61 -5.60 2.16
CA SER A 547 24.78 -5.13 3.28
C SER A 547 23.57 -4.29 2.86
N ARG A 548 23.56 -3.67 1.67
CA ARG A 548 22.34 -3.00 1.16
C ARG A 548 21.32 -4.02 0.63
N LEU A 549 21.78 -5.17 0.17
CA LEU A 549 20.93 -6.25 -0.34
C LEU A 549 20.23 -7.01 0.82
N LEU A 550 20.92 -7.16 1.96
CA LEU A 550 20.46 -7.93 3.14
C LEU A 550 20.10 -7.12 4.40
N GLY A 551 20.26 -5.79 4.38
CA GLY A 551 20.21 -4.94 5.57
C GLY A 551 21.58 -4.92 6.28
N ALA A 552 21.88 -3.83 6.98
CA ALA A 552 23.16 -3.69 7.67
C ALA A 552 23.15 -4.43 9.03
N PRO A 553 24.28 -4.98 9.49
CA PRO A 553 24.35 -5.64 10.79
C PRO A 553 24.30 -4.66 11.99
N PRO A 554 23.93 -5.14 13.20
CA PRO A 554 23.87 -4.32 14.41
C PRO A 554 25.13 -3.48 14.63
N GLY A 555 24.94 -2.17 14.84
CA GLY A 555 26.03 -1.21 15.07
C GLY A 555 26.60 -0.53 13.82
N TYR A 556 26.07 -0.81 12.63
CA TYR A 556 26.42 -0.11 11.38
C TYR A 556 25.34 0.89 10.98
N VAL A 557 25.73 1.95 10.25
CA VAL A 557 24.78 2.95 9.70
C VAL A 557 23.84 2.26 8.72
N GLY A 558 22.53 2.42 8.92
CA GLY A 558 21.50 1.73 8.15
C GLY A 558 21.03 0.40 8.75
N PHE A 559 21.39 0.06 10.00
CA PHE A 559 20.86 -1.12 10.70
C PHE A 559 19.31 -1.18 10.74
N ASP A 560 18.67 -0.04 10.98
CA ASP A 560 17.21 0.07 11.00
C ASP A 560 16.57 0.08 9.59
N GLN A 561 17.37 -0.04 8.52
CA GLN A 561 16.91 -0.18 7.14
C GLN A 561 17.06 -1.65 6.72
N GLY A 562 15.96 -2.27 6.30
CA GLY A 562 15.97 -3.63 5.75
C GLY A 562 16.71 -3.72 4.41
N GLY A 563 16.98 -4.94 3.98
CA GLY A 563 17.71 -5.21 2.75
C GLY A 563 16.82 -5.12 1.52
N LEU A 564 17.35 -4.58 0.41
CA LEU A 564 16.58 -4.44 -0.83
C LEU A 564 16.04 -5.78 -1.37
N LEU A 565 16.78 -6.88 -1.19
CA LEU A 565 16.30 -8.22 -1.57
C LEU A 565 15.37 -8.82 -0.52
N THR A 566 15.72 -8.71 0.76
CA THR A 566 14.92 -9.28 1.86
C THR A 566 13.55 -8.63 1.95
N ASP A 567 13.49 -7.31 1.84
CA ASP A 567 12.26 -6.53 1.93
C ASP A 567 11.43 -6.63 0.65
N GLY A 568 12.09 -6.69 -0.52
CA GLY A 568 11.39 -6.90 -1.79
C GLY A 568 10.67 -8.25 -1.83
N VAL A 569 11.32 -9.32 -1.38
CA VAL A 569 10.71 -10.67 -1.32
C VAL A 569 9.68 -10.77 -0.19
N ASP A 570 9.88 -10.08 0.93
CA ASP A 570 8.88 -10.01 2.01
C ASP A 570 7.60 -9.28 1.57
N GLN A 571 7.73 -8.19 0.80
CA GLN A 571 6.60 -7.45 0.24
C GLN A 571 5.91 -8.19 -0.92
N HIS A 572 6.66 -9.02 -1.65
CA HIS A 572 6.20 -9.80 -2.80
C HIS A 572 6.69 -11.26 -2.71
N PRO A 573 6.09 -12.11 -1.85
CA PRO A 573 6.53 -13.50 -1.66
C PRO A 573 6.45 -14.36 -2.93
N HIS A 574 5.54 -14.00 -3.84
CA HIS A 574 5.46 -14.54 -5.20
C HIS A 574 6.08 -13.54 -6.18
N CYS A 575 7.35 -13.75 -6.52
CA CYS A 575 8.09 -12.90 -7.45
C CYS A 575 9.10 -13.69 -8.29
N VAL A 576 9.58 -13.07 -9.36
CA VAL A 576 10.79 -13.45 -10.07
C VAL A 576 11.93 -12.56 -9.55
N VAL A 577 12.95 -13.16 -8.93
CA VAL A 577 14.20 -12.46 -8.56
C VAL A 577 15.19 -12.61 -9.70
N LEU A 578 15.60 -11.50 -10.31
CA LEU A 578 16.55 -11.46 -11.41
C LEU A 578 17.87 -10.81 -10.96
N LEU A 579 18.94 -11.60 -10.95
CA LEU A 579 20.30 -11.18 -10.66
C LEU A 579 21.08 -11.09 -11.97
N ASP A 580 21.20 -9.89 -12.54
CA ASP A 580 21.91 -9.68 -13.80
C ASP A 580 23.45 -9.65 -13.58
N GLU A 581 24.21 -10.25 -14.50
CA GLU A 581 25.68 -10.31 -14.51
C GLU A 581 26.31 -10.92 -13.25
N ILE A 582 25.81 -12.07 -12.81
CA ILE A 582 26.21 -12.75 -11.56
C ILE A 582 27.73 -12.96 -11.43
N GLU A 583 28.48 -13.10 -12.54
CA GLU A 583 29.96 -13.14 -12.54
C GLU A 583 30.66 -11.93 -11.92
N LYS A 584 29.94 -10.82 -11.68
CA LYS A 584 30.45 -9.62 -11.02
C LYS A 584 30.19 -9.59 -9.51
N ALA A 585 29.26 -10.40 -9.02
CA ALA A 585 28.83 -10.38 -7.63
C ALA A 585 30.00 -10.68 -6.66
N HIS A 586 29.98 -10.02 -5.50
CA HIS A 586 30.88 -10.37 -4.40
C HIS A 586 30.67 -11.83 -3.95
N PRO A 587 31.72 -12.61 -3.60
CA PRO A 587 31.59 -14.03 -3.21
C PRO A 587 30.57 -14.31 -2.09
N ASP A 588 30.38 -13.38 -1.15
CA ASP A 588 29.37 -13.52 -0.09
C ASP A 588 27.94 -13.73 -0.64
N ILE A 589 27.62 -13.18 -1.82
CA ILE A 589 26.31 -13.36 -2.48
C ILE A 589 26.10 -14.81 -2.90
N TYR A 590 27.13 -15.52 -3.37
CA TYR A 590 27.01 -16.93 -3.72
C TYR A 590 26.65 -17.80 -2.50
N ASN A 591 27.20 -17.49 -1.33
CA ASN A 591 26.88 -18.18 -0.07
C ASN A 591 25.42 -17.94 0.36
N ILE A 592 24.93 -16.70 0.19
CA ILE A 592 23.54 -16.31 0.45
C ILE A 592 22.59 -17.07 -0.49
N LEU A 593 22.92 -17.16 -1.78
CA LEU A 593 22.10 -17.87 -2.76
C LEU A 593 22.09 -19.39 -2.52
N LEU A 594 23.20 -19.99 -2.05
CA LEU A 594 23.21 -21.39 -1.61
C LEU A 594 22.18 -21.62 -0.48
N GLN A 595 22.15 -20.77 0.55
CA GLN A 595 21.16 -20.87 1.62
C GLN A 595 19.71 -20.77 1.09
N VAL A 596 19.45 -19.83 0.17
CA VAL A 596 18.14 -19.65 -0.46
C VAL A 596 17.72 -20.88 -1.28
N MET A 597 18.61 -21.42 -2.11
CA MET A 597 18.33 -22.61 -2.94
C MET A 597 18.12 -23.89 -2.11
N ASP A 598 18.74 -23.99 -0.93
CA ASP A 598 18.71 -25.17 -0.06
C ASP A 598 17.50 -25.24 0.86
N HIS A 599 17.14 -24.10 1.46
CA HIS A 599 16.17 -24.03 2.55
C HIS A 599 14.97 -23.15 2.23
N GLY A 600 14.92 -22.57 1.02
CA GLY A 600 13.85 -21.71 0.56
C GLY A 600 13.60 -20.53 1.49
N THR A 601 14.56 -20.18 2.36
CA THR A 601 14.40 -19.17 3.40
C THR A 601 15.74 -18.54 3.73
N LEU A 602 15.72 -17.23 3.96
CA LEU A 602 16.90 -16.41 4.25
C LEU A 602 16.67 -15.65 5.55
N THR A 603 17.66 -15.59 6.42
CA THR A 603 17.59 -14.75 7.63
C THR A 603 18.37 -13.48 7.36
N ASP A 604 17.75 -12.32 7.55
CA ASP A 604 18.42 -11.02 7.45
C ASP A 604 19.34 -10.77 8.67
N HIS A 605 20.09 -9.66 8.65
CA HIS A 605 20.95 -9.30 9.77
C HIS A 605 20.19 -8.85 11.04
N ASN A 606 18.88 -8.60 10.92
CA ASN A 606 17.97 -8.24 12.01
C ASN A 606 17.30 -9.47 12.65
N GLY A 607 17.59 -10.68 12.15
CA GLY A 607 17.01 -11.94 12.62
C GLY A 607 15.59 -12.20 12.11
N LYS A 608 15.09 -11.42 11.14
CA LYS A 608 13.84 -11.68 10.42
C LYS A 608 14.09 -12.78 9.39
N LYS A 609 13.19 -13.75 9.32
CA LYS A 609 13.27 -14.88 8.38
C LYS A 609 12.32 -14.64 7.21
N ILE A 610 12.90 -14.47 6.03
CA ILE A 610 12.19 -14.23 4.76
C ILE A 610 11.98 -15.57 4.03
N ASP A 611 10.83 -15.71 3.37
CA ASP A 611 10.44 -16.91 2.64
C ASP A 611 10.64 -16.75 1.13
N PHE A 612 11.45 -17.64 0.56
CA PHE A 612 11.80 -17.72 -0.86
C PHE A 612 11.17 -18.95 -1.55
N ARG A 613 10.39 -19.79 -0.85
CA ARG A 613 9.79 -21.01 -1.43
C ARG A 613 8.89 -20.73 -2.64
N ASN A 614 8.28 -19.55 -2.67
CA ASN A 614 7.39 -19.08 -3.73
C ASN A 614 8.09 -18.21 -4.81
N VAL A 615 9.43 -18.10 -4.76
CA VAL A 615 10.23 -17.27 -5.66
C VAL A 615 10.80 -18.09 -6.81
N ILE A 616 10.87 -17.49 -8.01
CA ILE A 616 11.69 -17.98 -9.13
C ILE A 616 12.97 -17.15 -9.16
N LEU A 617 14.11 -17.77 -8.87
CA LEU A 617 15.43 -17.16 -8.91
C LEU A 617 16.07 -17.34 -10.29
N ILE A 618 16.37 -16.24 -10.97
CA ILE A 618 17.06 -16.21 -12.26
C ILE A 618 18.35 -15.42 -12.10
N MET A 619 19.46 -16.01 -12.51
CA MET A 619 20.77 -15.36 -12.59
C MET A 619 21.18 -15.28 -14.06
N THR A 620 21.59 -14.11 -14.55
CA THR A 620 22.14 -14.00 -15.93
C THR A 620 23.66 -13.93 -15.88
N THR A 621 24.32 -14.62 -16.81
CA THR A 621 25.78 -14.56 -16.95
C THR A 621 26.19 -14.39 -18.40
N ASN A 622 27.27 -13.64 -18.64
CA ASN A 622 27.89 -13.51 -19.96
C ASN A 622 29.03 -14.54 -20.17
N ALA A 623 29.22 -15.48 -19.24
CA ALA A 623 30.13 -16.61 -19.41
C ALA A 623 29.78 -17.44 -20.67
N GLY A 624 30.81 -18.01 -21.31
CA GLY A 624 30.72 -18.69 -22.62
C GLY A 624 30.92 -17.74 -23.82
N ALA A 625 30.32 -16.55 -23.80
CA ALA A 625 30.28 -15.65 -24.96
C ALA A 625 31.66 -15.22 -25.50
N SER A 626 32.66 -15.05 -24.63
CA SER A 626 34.03 -14.67 -25.01
C SER A 626 34.90 -15.84 -25.48
N GLU A 627 34.48 -17.09 -25.24
CA GLU A 627 35.11 -18.29 -25.77
C GLU A 627 34.46 -18.66 -27.12
N MET A 628 33.12 -18.61 -27.21
CA MET A 628 32.38 -18.70 -28.49
C MET A 628 32.86 -17.69 -29.56
N ALA A 629 33.26 -16.48 -29.16
CA ALA A 629 33.72 -15.43 -30.05
C ALA A 629 35.21 -15.56 -30.47
N LYS A 630 35.97 -16.52 -29.91
CA LYS A 630 37.31 -16.83 -30.40
C LYS A 630 37.20 -17.74 -31.61
N ALA A 631 37.64 -17.26 -32.77
CA ALA A 631 37.80 -18.12 -33.94
C ALA A 631 38.74 -19.30 -33.60
N ALA A 632 38.37 -20.51 -34.00
CA ALA A 632 39.20 -21.69 -33.80
C ALA A 632 40.50 -21.58 -34.61
N ILE A 633 41.60 -21.20 -33.96
CA ILE A 633 42.93 -21.13 -34.58
C ILE A 633 43.49 -22.55 -34.69
N GLY A 634 43.26 -23.20 -35.84
CA GLY A 634 43.81 -24.51 -36.15
C GLY A 634 43.30 -25.08 -37.49
N PHE A 635 44.08 -25.99 -38.09
CA PHE A 635 43.68 -26.71 -39.30
C PHE A 635 42.63 -27.79 -38.98
N GLY A 636 41.39 -27.35 -38.78
CA GLY A 636 40.25 -28.20 -38.45
C GLY A 636 39.06 -27.36 -37.98
N SER A 637 38.27 -26.87 -38.93
CA SER A 637 37.16 -25.93 -38.69
C SER A 637 35.88 -26.60 -38.18
N SER A 638 35.99 -27.45 -37.15
CA SER A 638 34.84 -27.85 -36.34
C SER A 638 34.67 -26.88 -35.16
N LYS A 639 33.45 -26.33 -35.00
CA LYS A 639 33.07 -25.69 -33.73
C LYS A 639 33.26 -26.71 -32.61
N ARG A 640 34.06 -26.39 -31.59
CA ARG A 640 34.20 -27.23 -30.40
C ARG A 640 32.94 -27.12 -29.57
N THR A 641 32.09 -28.14 -29.65
CA THR A 641 30.92 -28.31 -28.79
C THR A 641 31.38 -28.59 -27.36
N GLY A 642 31.06 -27.70 -26.41
CA GLY A 642 31.34 -27.89 -24.98
C GLY A 642 32.06 -26.74 -24.27
N GLU A 643 32.56 -25.72 -24.98
CA GLU A 643 33.28 -24.59 -24.34
C GLU A 643 32.38 -23.81 -23.35
N ASP A 644 31.08 -23.71 -23.62
CA ASP A 644 30.10 -23.07 -22.72
C ASP A 644 30.01 -23.79 -21.35
N GLU A 645 30.04 -25.12 -21.34
CA GLU A 645 30.01 -25.91 -20.09
C GLU A 645 31.33 -25.79 -19.32
N GLU A 646 32.46 -25.65 -20.01
CA GLU A 646 33.76 -25.44 -19.36
C GLU A 646 33.82 -24.04 -18.73
N ALA A 647 33.36 -23.00 -19.43
CA ALA A 647 33.24 -21.64 -18.89
C ALA A 647 32.36 -21.60 -17.63
N LEU A 648 31.19 -22.24 -17.66
CA LEU A 648 30.29 -22.37 -16.51
C LEU A 648 30.89 -23.19 -15.37
N THR A 649 31.65 -24.24 -15.69
CA THR A 649 32.38 -25.08 -14.73
C THR A 649 33.49 -24.34 -13.99
N ARG A 650 34.13 -23.37 -14.65
CA ARG A 650 35.12 -22.47 -14.03
C ARG A 650 34.47 -21.34 -13.21
N LEU A 651 33.32 -20.83 -13.65
CA LEU A 651 32.63 -19.72 -12.96
C LEU A 651 31.93 -20.17 -11.68
N PHE A 652 31.21 -21.28 -11.73
CA PHE A 652 30.40 -21.77 -10.62
C PHE A 652 31.02 -23.02 -9.99
N THR A 653 31.15 -23.01 -8.66
CA THR A 653 31.61 -24.18 -7.91
C THR A 653 30.70 -25.40 -8.17
N PRO A 654 31.20 -26.64 -8.05
CA PRO A 654 30.37 -27.83 -8.18
C PRO A 654 29.17 -27.82 -7.22
N GLU A 655 29.36 -27.30 -6.01
CA GLU A 655 28.30 -27.12 -5.02
C GLU A 655 27.19 -26.21 -5.53
N PHE A 656 27.53 -25.02 -6.06
CA PHE A 656 26.54 -24.09 -6.60
C PHE A 656 25.78 -24.68 -7.78
N ARG A 657 26.48 -25.33 -8.72
CA ARG A 657 25.86 -25.97 -9.90
C ARG A 657 24.88 -27.08 -9.51
N ASN A 658 25.19 -27.86 -8.48
CA ASN A 658 24.32 -28.92 -7.98
C ASN A 658 23.03 -28.40 -7.28
N ARG A 659 22.91 -27.09 -7.04
CA ARG A 659 21.68 -26.46 -6.49
C ARG A 659 20.81 -25.78 -7.56
N LEU A 660 21.32 -25.63 -8.79
CA LEU A 660 20.55 -25.13 -9.92
C LEU A 660 19.61 -26.21 -10.46
N ASP A 661 18.40 -25.83 -10.82
CA ASP A 661 17.44 -26.74 -11.45
C ASP A 661 17.70 -26.90 -12.94
N ALA A 662 18.14 -25.82 -13.60
CA ALA A 662 18.55 -25.83 -14.99
C ALA A 662 19.52 -24.68 -15.30
N ILE A 663 20.46 -24.95 -16.21
CA ILE A 663 21.19 -23.92 -16.94
C ILE A 663 20.50 -23.76 -18.29
N ILE A 664 20.10 -22.54 -18.62
CA ILE A 664 19.32 -22.19 -19.81
C ILE A 664 20.27 -21.48 -20.80
N PRO A 665 20.68 -22.14 -21.89
CA PRO A 665 21.62 -21.56 -22.85
C PRO A 665 20.92 -20.65 -23.87
N PHE A 666 21.44 -19.44 -24.06
CA PHE A 666 20.98 -18.48 -25.06
C PHE A 666 22.00 -18.35 -26.20
N ALA A 667 21.53 -18.49 -27.43
CA ALA A 667 22.36 -18.39 -28.62
C ALA A 667 22.51 -16.94 -29.11
N ALA A 668 23.54 -16.68 -29.91
CA ALA A 668 23.64 -15.44 -30.69
C ALA A 668 22.48 -15.34 -31.70
N LEU A 669 21.95 -14.13 -31.91
CA LEU A 669 20.77 -13.89 -32.73
C LEU A 669 21.10 -13.92 -34.24
N PRO A 670 20.49 -14.80 -35.05
CA PRO A 670 20.60 -14.73 -36.52
C PRO A 670 19.97 -13.45 -37.07
N THR A 671 20.49 -12.92 -38.20
CA THR A 671 19.99 -11.68 -38.82
C THR A 671 18.48 -11.67 -39.05
N ALA A 672 17.90 -12.79 -39.50
CA ALA A 672 16.45 -12.94 -39.69
C ALA A 672 15.62 -12.77 -38.40
N VAL A 673 16.21 -13.06 -37.23
CA VAL A 673 15.58 -12.81 -35.92
C VAL A 673 15.65 -11.33 -35.56
N ILE A 674 16.74 -10.65 -35.91
CA ILE A 674 16.92 -9.21 -35.66
C ILE A 674 15.89 -8.39 -36.44
N HIS A 675 15.53 -8.78 -37.66
CA HIS A 675 14.43 -8.16 -38.42
C HIS A 675 13.11 -8.20 -37.63
N LYS A 676 12.79 -9.32 -36.96
CA LYS A 676 11.61 -9.43 -36.08
C LYS A 676 11.72 -8.54 -34.83
N VAL A 677 12.92 -8.40 -34.28
CA VAL A 677 13.17 -7.49 -33.15
C VAL A 677 13.00 -6.02 -33.56
N VAL A 678 13.42 -5.64 -34.77
CA VAL A 678 13.12 -4.31 -35.35
C VAL A 678 11.61 -4.12 -35.45
N GLN A 679 10.89 -5.06 -36.06
CA GLN A 679 9.42 -4.99 -36.19
C GLN A 679 8.73 -4.83 -34.83
N LYS A 680 9.15 -5.56 -33.78
CA LYS A 680 8.63 -5.39 -32.40
C LYS A 680 8.84 -3.97 -31.86
N PHE A 681 10.02 -3.38 -32.01
CA PHE A 681 10.27 -2.00 -31.57
C PHE A 681 9.48 -0.95 -32.37
N ILE A 682 9.15 -1.26 -33.63
CA ILE A 682 8.38 -0.39 -34.51
C ILE A 682 6.89 -0.48 -34.19
N MET A 683 6.33 -1.67 -33.94
CA MET A 683 4.95 -1.83 -33.42
C MET A 683 4.76 -1.10 -32.07
N GLN A 684 5.78 -1.12 -31.19
CA GLN A 684 5.76 -0.34 -29.95
C GLN A 684 5.76 1.19 -30.20
N LEU A 685 6.39 1.65 -31.28
CA LEU A 685 6.37 3.06 -31.68
C LEU A 685 5.03 3.42 -32.34
N GLU A 686 4.49 2.57 -33.22
CA GLU A 686 3.16 2.71 -33.82
C GLU A 686 2.07 2.88 -32.75
N ALA A 687 2.08 2.04 -31.71
CA ALA A 687 1.17 2.17 -30.57
C ALA A 687 1.27 3.56 -29.91
N GLN A 688 2.48 4.04 -29.63
CA GLN A 688 2.72 5.39 -29.08
C GLN A 688 2.31 6.55 -30.01
N LEU A 689 2.27 6.30 -31.33
CA LEU A 689 1.89 7.30 -32.35
C LEU A 689 0.38 7.31 -32.63
N SER A 690 -0.28 6.18 -32.45
CA SER A 690 -1.73 6.03 -32.64
C SER A 690 -2.54 6.95 -31.71
N GLU A 691 -2.09 7.15 -30.46
CA GLU A 691 -2.67 8.12 -29.50
C GLU A 691 -2.64 9.57 -30.03
N ARG A 692 -1.81 9.86 -31.04
CA ARG A 692 -1.62 11.17 -31.65
C ARG A 692 -2.19 11.25 -33.07
N ASN A 693 -2.97 10.25 -33.50
CA ASN A 693 -3.48 10.10 -34.87
C ASN A 693 -2.37 10.14 -35.94
N VAL A 694 -1.19 9.59 -35.62
CA VAL A 694 -0.10 9.44 -36.59
C VAL A 694 0.01 7.98 -37.01
N THR A 695 -0.26 7.70 -38.29
CA THR A 695 0.02 6.41 -38.92
C THR A 695 1.49 6.34 -39.31
N PHE A 696 2.13 5.21 -39.07
CA PHE A 696 3.54 4.99 -39.36
C PHE A 696 3.66 3.78 -40.30
N ASP A 697 4.36 3.95 -41.42
CA ASP A 697 4.56 2.91 -42.44
C ASP A 697 6.08 2.76 -42.70
N LEU A 698 6.56 1.52 -42.65
CA LEU A 698 7.99 1.20 -42.68
C LEU A 698 8.29 0.19 -43.77
N HIS A 699 9.04 0.62 -44.79
CA HIS A 699 9.43 -0.23 -45.91
C HIS A 699 10.44 -1.31 -45.49
N GLU A 700 10.41 -2.48 -46.14
CA GLU A 700 11.29 -3.61 -45.81
C GLU A 700 12.79 -3.25 -45.86
N ASP A 701 13.19 -2.39 -46.81
CA ASP A 701 14.58 -1.90 -46.93
C ASP A 701 15.04 -1.15 -45.67
N ALA A 702 14.13 -0.41 -45.03
CA ALA A 702 14.42 0.32 -43.81
C ALA A 702 14.52 -0.62 -42.60
N ILE A 703 13.75 -1.72 -42.58
CA ILE A 703 13.93 -2.80 -41.59
C ILE A 703 15.31 -3.44 -41.74
N ALA A 704 15.73 -3.77 -42.96
CA ALA A 704 17.05 -4.34 -43.25
C ALA A 704 18.19 -3.39 -42.83
N TRP A 705 18.10 -2.10 -43.18
CA TRP A 705 19.10 -1.09 -42.80
C TRP A 705 19.18 -0.87 -41.28
N LEU A 706 18.04 -0.89 -40.57
CA LEU A 706 18.01 -0.84 -39.11
C LEU A 706 18.66 -2.07 -38.48
N ALA A 707 18.39 -3.26 -39.01
CA ALA A 707 18.96 -4.51 -38.53
C ALA A 707 20.49 -4.54 -38.75
N GLU A 708 20.97 -4.17 -39.94
CA GLU A 708 22.41 -4.11 -40.24
C GLU A 708 23.15 -3.10 -39.34
N LYS A 709 22.60 -1.90 -39.17
CA LYS A 709 23.26 -0.83 -38.41
C LYS A 709 23.09 -0.94 -36.89
N GLY A 710 22.04 -1.61 -36.43
CA GLY A 710 21.72 -1.78 -35.01
C GLY A 710 22.13 -3.12 -34.41
N TYR A 711 22.67 -4.02 -35.21
CA TYR A 711 23.30 -5.27 -34.76
C TYR A 711 24.80 -5.09 -34.55
N ASP A 712 25.30 -5.72 -33.49
CA ASP A 712 26.72 -5.93 -33.24
C ASP A 712 26.86 -7.35 -32.65
N GLU A 713 27.79 -8.15 -33.19
CA GLU A 713 27.95 -9.56 -32.80
C GLU A 713 28.30 -9.75 -31.31
N LYS A 714 28.90 -8.75 -30.66
CA LYS A 714 29.28 -8.76 -29.24
C LYS A 714 28.18 -8.18 -28.34
N MET A 715 27.46 -7.17 -28.84
CA MET A 715 26.44 -6.41 -28.09
C MET A 715 24.98 -6.85 -28.37
N GLY A 716 24.78 -7.77 -29.32
CA GLY A 716 23.48 -8.28 -29.72
C GLY A 716 22.57 -7.18 -30.29
N ALA A 717 21.29 -7.21 -29.92
CA ALA A 717 20.32 -6.19 -30.32
C ALA A 717 20.34 -4.93 -29.43
N ARG A 718 21.29 -4.80 -28.49
CA ARG A 718 21.36 -3.67 -27.54
C ARG A 718 21.54 -2.28 -28.22
N PRO A 719 22.30 -2.12 -29.32
CA PRO A 719 22.41 -0.84 -30.03
C PRO A 719 21.12 -0.41 -30.75
N LEU A 720 20.26 -1.36 -31.12
CA LEU A 720 19.10 -1.15 -31.98
C LEU A 720 18.14 -0.08 -31.47
N ALA A 721 17.84 -0.08 -30.16
CA ALA A 721 16.98 0.92 -29.53
C ALA A 721 17.55 2.35 -29.66
N ARG A 722 18.87 2.50 -29.59
CA ARG A 722 19.55 3.79 -29.81
C ARG A 722 19.53 4.19 -31.28
N VAL A 723 19.74 3.26 -32.20
CA VAL A 723 19.64 3.54 -33.65
C VAL A 723 18.23 4.02 -34.01
N ILE A 724 17.18 3.35 -33.53
CA ILE A 724 15.78 3.77 -33.74
C ILE A 724 15.50 5.12 -33.07
N GLN A 725 16.01 5.35 -31.85
CA GLN A 725 15.87 6.65 -31.16
C GLN A 725 16.50 7.79 -31.98
N ASP A 726 17.73 7.60 -32.46
CA ASP A 726 18.51 8.63 -33.15
C ASP A 726 18.06 8.86 -34.59
N THR A 727 17.62 7.81 -35.30
CA THR A 727 17.29 7.90 -36.75
C THR A 727 15.80 8.06 -37.05
N ILE A 728 14.90 7.59 -36.17
CA ILE A 728 13.44 7.66 -36.36
C ILE A 728 12.79 8.57 -35.32
N LYS A 729 12.92 8.27 -34.02
CA LYS A 729 12.15 8.97 -32.98
C LYS A 729 12.53 10.45 -32.85
N LYS A 730 13.82 10.81 -32.97
CA LYS A 730 14.27 12.21 -32.90
C LYS A 730 13.70 13.10 -34.02
N PRO A 731 13.85 12.79 -35.32
CA PRO A 731 13.22 13.61 -36.36
C PRO A 731 11.69 13.60 -36.28
N LEU A 732 11.09 12.44 -35.94
CA LEU A 732 9.64 12.32 -35.80
C LEU A 732 9.07 13.22 -34.69
N ALA A 733 9.78 13.35 -33.56
CA ALA A 733 9.40 14.28 -32.50
C ALA A 733 9.37 15.74 -32.98
N ASN A 734 10.31 16.15 -33.84
CA ASN A 734 10.30 17.49 -34.44
C ASN A 734 9.10 17.68 -35.37
N GLU A 735 8.78 16.69 -36.20
CA GLU A 735 7.61 16.75 -37.11
C GLU A 735 6.27 16.78 -36.37
N ILE A 736 6.16 16.14 -35.20
CA ILE A 736 4.95 16.16 -34.36
C ILE A 736 4.81 17.48 -33.58
N LEU A 737 5.90 18.04 -33.06
CA LEU A 737 5.85 19.29 -32.26
C LEU A 737 5.74 20.56 -33.13
N PHE A 738 6.50 20.59 -34.24
CA PHE A 738 6.74 21.80 -35.03
C PHE A 738 6.46 21.64 -36.53
N GLY A 739 6.40 20.39 -37.04
CA GLY A 739 6.24 20.09 -38.46
C GLY A 739 4.83 19.68 -38.88
N LYS A 740 4.76 18.83 -39.90
CA LYS A 740 3.53 18.51 -40.66
C LYS A 740 2.56 17.59 -39.91
N LEU A 741 3.02 16.90 -38.87
CA LEU A 741 2.25 15.87 -38.14
C LEU A 741 1.54 16.41 -36.90
N LYS A 742 1.59 17.73 -36.65
CA LYS A 742 1.02 18.39 -35.47
C LYS A 742 -0.49 18.17 -35.27
N LYS A 743 -1.21 17.71 -36.30
CA LYS A 743 -2.65 17.40 -36.27
C LYS A 743 -2.97 15.93 -36.59
N GLY A 744 -1.96 15.06 -36.60
CA GLY A 744 -2.05 13.73 -37.21
C GLY A 744 -1.53 13.71 -38.66
N GLY A 745 -1.44 12.52 -39.24
CA GLY A 745 -0.89 12.30 -40.58
C GLY A 745 -0.28 10.91 -40.77
N VAL A 746 0.32 10.69 -41.94
CA VAL A 746 1.04 9.45 -42.28
C VAL A 746 2.53 9.73 -42.37
N VAL A 747 3.35 8.82 -41.87
CA VAL A 747 4.82 8.87 -41.96
C VAL A 747 5.33 7.66 -42.71
N ASN A 748 5.87 7.88 -43.90
CA ASN A 748 6.49 6.82 -44.69
C ASN A 748 8.00 6.81 -44.41
N VAL A 749 8.54 5.63 -44.09
CA VAL A 749 9.95 5.45 -43.70
C VAL A 749 10.67 4.57 -44.71
N THR A 750 11.62 5.16 -45.44
CA THR A 750 12.35 4.52 -46.54
C THR A 750 13.86 4.72 -46.40
N VAL A 751 14.66 4.03 -47.23
CA VAL A 751 16.12 4.22 -47.30
C VAL A 751 16.45 5.07 -48.53
N GLY A 752 17.21 6.14 -48.34
CA GLY A 752 17.64 7.03 -49.42
C GLY A 752 19.00 7.67 -49.15
N PRO A 753 19.58 8.41 -50.11
CA PRO A 753 20.80 9.17 -49.90
C PRO A 753 20.54 10.33 -48.94
N LYS A 754 21.36 10.47 -47.89
CA LYS A 754 21.40 11.68 -47.05
C LYS A 754 22.31 12.75 -47.66
N GLU A 755 22.29 13.95 -47.10
CA GLU A 755 23.10 15.10 -47.52
C GLU A 755 24.61 14.78 -47.58
N ASP A 756 25.10 13.87 -46.73
CA ASP A 756 26.49 13.34 -46.73
C ASP A 756 26.79 12.29 -47.83
N GLY A 757 25.86 12.03 -48.75
CA GLY A 757 26.01 11.03 -49.83
C GLY A 757 25.94 9.56 -49.38
N LYS A 758 25.73 9.28 -48.09
CA LYS A 758 25.60 7.92 -47.54
C LYS A 758 24.13 7.47 -47.48
N PRO A 759 23.83 6.17 -47.67
CA PRO A 759 22.47 5.65 -47.52
C PRO A 759 22.02 5.72 -46.06
N GLY A 760 20.79 6.17 -45.84
CA GLY A 760 20.18 6.16 -44.51
C GLY A 760 18.68 6.43 -44.54
N ILE A 761 18.06 6.34 -43.35
CA ILE A 761 16.62 6.50 -43.22
C ILE A 761 16.17 7.92 -43.56
N VAL A 762 15.21 8.00 -44.47
CA VAL A 762 14.45 9.18 -44.87
C VAL A 762 13.02 9.02 -44.33
N LEU A 763 12.46 10.12 -43.80
CA LEU A 763 11.14 10.16 -43.19
C LEU A 763 10.29 11.16 -43.97
N GLU A 764 9.28 10.67 -44.68
CA GLU A 764 8.34 11.52 -45.42
C GLU A 764 7.05 11.69 -44.61
N ALA A 765 6.88 12.90 -44.04
CA ALA A 765 5.70 13.27 -43.27
C ALA A 765 4.61 13.87 -44.18
N ILE A 766 3.45 13.20 -44.23
CA ILE A 766 2.26 13.57 -45.00
C ILE A 766 1.15 13.99 -44.02
N SER A 767 0.82 15.28 -43.99
CA SER A 767 -0.30 15.80 -43.19
C SER A 767 -1.66 15.38 -43.77
N GLU A 768 -2.66 15.10 -42.93
CA GLU A 768 -4.04 14.81 -43.37
C GLU A 768 -4.69 15.95 -44.20
N THR A 769 -4.16 17.18 -44.14
CA THR A 769 -4.78 18.37 -44.73
C THR A 769 -4.14 18.84 -46.04
N ALA A 770 -4.02 17.96 -47.04
CA ALA A 770 -3.67 18.33 -48.42
C ALA A 770 -4.61 17.66 -49.44
N PRO A 771 -5.17 18.39 -50.43
CA PRO A 771 -6.27 17.89 -51.24
C PRO A 771 -5.82 16.92 -52.35
N ILE A 772 -6.55 15.82 -52.49
CA ILE A 772 -6.49 14.96 -53.68
C ILE A 772 -7.07 15.76 -54.86
N LYS A 773 -6.19 16.30 -55.72
CA LYS A 773 -6.60 16.82 -57.02
C LYS A 773 -6.89 15.63 -57.97
N PRO A 774 -8.07 15.55 -58.62
CA PRO A 774 -8.25 14.62 -59.71
C PRO A 774 -7.32 15.00 -60.89
N LYS A 775 -6.80 13.99 -61.61
CA LYS A 775 -6.03 14.20 -62.83
C LYS A 775 -6.90 14.89 -63.90
N PRO A 776 -6.34 15.78 -64.73
CA PRO A 776 -7.05 16.27 -65.91
C PRO A 776 -7.23 15.13 -66.92
N GLU A 777 -8.40 15.06 -67.54
CA GLU A 777 -8.68 14.17 -68.66
C GLU A 777 -7.88 14.62 -69.89
N ALA A 778 -7.42 13.65 -70.70
CA ALA A 778 -6.68 13.95 -71.92
C ALA A 778 -7.64 14.43 -73.02
N GLU A 779 -7.24 15.47 -73.75
CA GLU A 779 -7.94 15.90 -74.97
C GLU A 779 -7.95 14.78 -76.01
N VAL A 780 -9.13 14.41 -76.49
CA VAL A 780 -9.29 13.53 -77.65
C VAL A 780 -9.69 14.39 -78.84
N VAL A 781 -8.77 14.52 -79.80
CA VAL A 781 -9.01 15.18 -81.09
C VAL A 781 -9.94 14.32 -81.94
N HIS A 782 -10.97 14.93 -82.53
CA HIS A 782 -11.84 14.28 -83.51
C HIS A 782 -11.10 14.00 -84.83
N PRO A 783 -11.26 12.82 -85.42
CA PRO A 783 -11.32 12.63 -86.86
C PRO A 783 -12.78 12.59 -87.35
N GLU A 784 -12.97 12.90 -88.63
CA GLU A 784 -14.26 12.99 -89.31
C GLU A 784 -14.85 11.60 -89.65
N GLY A 785 -16.12 11.54 -90.05
CA GLY A 785 -16.90 10.30 -90.08
C GLY A 785 -16.79 9.45 -91.34
N ASP A 786 -17.43 8.27 -91.29
CA ASP A 786 -18.22 7.70 -92.39
C ASP A 786 -19.31 6.77 -91.81
N ASP A 787 -20.32 6.44 -92.62
CA ASP A 787 -21.60 5.80 -92.23
C ASP A 787 -21.52 4.30 -91.88
N GLY A 788 -22.51 3.80 -91.10
CA GLY A 788 -22.75 2.36 -90.97
C GLY A 788 -23.60 1.88 -89.77
N ASP A 789 -24.84 1.47 -90.07
CA ASP A 789 -25.72 0.54 -89.33
C ASP A 789 -24.96 -0.66 -88.70
N ASP A 790 -25.40 -1.35 -87.64
CA ASP A 790 -26.74 -1.55 -87.06
C ASP A 790 -26.57 -2.11 -85.60
N GLY A 791 -27.60 -2.02 -84.74
CA GLY A 791 -27.58 -2.70 -83.43
C GLY A 791 -28.25 -1.99 -82.25
N GLU A 792 -29.58 -2.14 -82.14
CA GLU A 792 -30.41 -1.67 -81.00
C GLU A 792 -29.87 -2.13 -79.61
N LEU A 793 -29.69 -1.22 -78.63
CA LEU A 793 -30.70 -0.74 -77.66
C LEU A 793 -31.35 -1.90 -76.83
N LYS A 794 -31.36 -1.90 -75.48
CA LYS A 794 -31.61 -0.81 -74.50
C LYS A 794 -30.92 -1.14 -73.16
N THR A 795 -30.04 -0.27 -72.62
CA THR A 795 -30.33 0.84 -71.66
C THR A 795 -30.93 0.40 -70.31
N LYS A 796 -30.16 0.50 -69.22
CA LYS A 796 -30.14 1.63 -68.25
C LYS A 796 -31.48 1.76 -67.47
N ALA A 797 -31.55 1.42 -66.18
CA ALA A 797 -30.94 2.09 -65.00
C ALA A 797 -31.82 3.17 -64.37
N ALA A 798 -31.44 3.54 -63.14
CA ALA A 798 -31.39 4.91 -62.62
C ALA A 798 -32.38 5.31 -61.50
N ARG A 799 -31.78 5.84 -60.41
CA ARG A 799 -32.25 7.00 -59.62
C ARG A 799 -33.44 6.74 -58.64
N LYS A 800 -33.60 7.46 -57.51
CA LYS A 800 -32.85 8.61 -56.95
C LYS A 800 -33.16 8.89 -55.45
N THR A 801 -32.15 9.44 -54.76
CA THR A 801 -32.19 10.54 -53.74
C THR A 801 -32.81 10.42 -52.32
N ARG A 802 -31.95 10.84 -51.37
CA ARG A 802 -32.13 11.81 -50.25
C ARG A 802 -33.08 11.50 -49.06
N ALA A 803 -32.41 11.22 -47.94
CA ALA A 803 -32.38 12.04 -46.70
C ALA A 803 -33.65 12.26 -45.85
N LYS A 804 -33.59 11.77 -44.58
CA LYS A 804 -33.58 12.60 -43.35
C LYS A 804 -33.31 11.73 -42.10
N ALA A 805 -33.23 12.35 -40.92
CA ALA A 805 -32.67 11.80 -39.68
C ALA A 805 -33.67 10.98 -38.81
N VAL A 806 -33.14 9.97 -38.08
CA VAL A 806 -33.21 9.70 -36.61
C VAL A 806 -34.55 9.96 -35.87
N PRO A 807 -35.05 9.11 -34.92
CA PRO A 807 -34.42 7.99 -34.18
C PRO A 807 -35.24 6.67 -34.06
N GLN A 808 -34.73 5.75 -33.21
CA GLN A 808 -35.44 4.78 -32.34
C GLN A 808 -35.82 3.37 -32.84
N ALA A 809 -35.89 2.49 -31.81
CA ALA A 809 -36.48 1.15 -31.70
C ALA A 809 -35.64 -0.07 -32.13
N GLU A 810 -35.68 -1.08 -31.25
CA GLU A 810 -35.13 -2.43 -31.37
C GLU A 810 -35.89 -3.25 -32.42
N PRO A 811 -35.45 -4.50 -32.70
CA PRO A 811 -36.36 -5.57 -32.29
C PRO A 811 -35.71 -6.82 -31.68
N GLU A 812 -36.53 -7.52 -30.91
CA GLU A 812 -36.27 -8.80 -30.27
C GLU A 812 -36.18 -10.00 -31.25
N VAL A 813 -35.37 -10.99 -30.84
CA VAL A 813 -35.67 -12.44 -30.75
C VAL A 813 -36.71 -13.06 -31.71
N ARG A 814 -36.24 -14.07 -32.47
CA ARG A 814 -36.91 -15.37 -32.81
C ARG A 814 -35.80 -16.32 -33.31
N ASP A 815 -35.37 -17.40 -32.64
CA ASP A 815 -36.00 -18.55 -31.96
C ASP A 815 -36.19 -19.79 -32.88
N ALA A 816 -36.04 -20.98 -32.27
CA ALA A 816 -36.19 -22.36 -32.78
C ALA A 816 -35.03 -23.01 -33.61
N PRO A 817 -34.82 -24.36 -33.54
CA PRO A 817 -35.15 -25.30 -32.44
C PRO A 817 -34.11 -26.42 -32.10
N LYS A 818 -34.07 -26.73 -30.79
CA LYS A 818 -33.87 -28.03 -30.07
C LYS A 818 -33.24 -29.27 -30.76
N LYS A 819 -32.21 -29.81 -30.08
CA LYS A 819 -31.89 -31.24 -29.80
C LYS A 819 -30.96 -31.31 -28.56
N GLY A 820 -30.83 -32.40 -27.78
CA GLY A 820 -31.58 -33.66 -27.84
C GLY A 820 -31.30 -34.76 -26.77
N SER A 821 -30.18 -34.76 -26.02
CA SER A 821 -29.75 -35.91 -25.19
C SER A 821 -28.64 -35.51 -24.18
N ALA A 822 -28.32 -36.20 -23.08
CA ALA A 822 -28.93 -37.20 -22.21
C ALA A 822 -27.81 -37.54 -21.18
N VAL A 823 -28.14 -37.70 -19.89
CA VAL A 823 -27.17 -37.95 -18.80
C VAL A 823 -26.92 -39.44 -18.59
N PRO A 824 -25.69 -39.89 -18.27
CA PRO A 824 -25.46 -41.14 -17.54
C PRO A 824 -24.95 -40.92 -16.11
N LYS A 825 -25.64 -41.50 -15.12
CA LYS A 825 -25.15 -41.77 -13.74
C LYS A 825 -24.78 -43.24 -13.62
N VAL A 826 -23.58 -43.60 -13.12
CA VAL A 826 -23.31 -44.87 -12.39
C VAL A 826 -22.05 -44.72 -11.48
N PRO A 827 -21.67 -45.65 -10.56
CA PRO A 827 -21.91 -45.44 -9.13
C PRO A 827 -20.66 -45.54 -8.20
N ARG A 828 -20.89 -45.34 -6.89
CA ARG A 828 -19.93 -45.69 -5.81
C ARG A 828 -19.94 -47.19 -5.47
N LYS A 829 -18.74 -47.78 -5.35
CA LYS A 829 -18.24 -48.81 -4.40
C LYS A 829 -16.83 -49.19 -4.91
N LYS A 830 -15.82 -49.44 -4.07
CA LYS A 830 -15.83 -49.95 -2.70
C LYS A 830 -14.74 -49.25 -1.87
#